data_AF-A0A6P4ZEQ7-F1
#
_entry.id   AF-A0A6P4ZEQ7-F1
#
_cell.length_a   1.000
_cell.length_b   1.000
_cell.length_c   1.000
_cell.angle_alpha   90.00
_cell.angle_beta   90.00
_cell.angle_gamma   90.00
#
_symmetry.space_group_name_H-M   'P 1'
#
loop_
_entity.id
_entity.type
_entity.pdbx_description
1 polymer ?
#
loop_
_entity_poly.entity_id
_entity_poly.type
_entity_poly.pdbx_seq_one_letter_code
_entity_poly.pdbx_strand_id
1 'polypeptide(L)'
;MHWTGRMSKMNHLFLLVLTLTLLAGAVYPAESLPSQEQRLNNEQGASPDIEESKVLLEELEELLDEELMTNNNGDEDEIALLPEEKHSVPTDDCLLKTTDTAYRYRWDVPQLTGTRFTFQASARNDVHVGLSSVHHDVSDMYEIVIGGWRNTRSAIRRRKQGPNLAFVSTPGINSPTELRTFWINCAPDGTISVGKGDDAQPFMSWRDPNPLRVSYAGYSTGWGSTGRWKFCSIRDDCLLKTTDTTYRYRWDVPQLTGTRFTFQASARNDVHVGLSSVHHDVSDMYEIVIGGWRNTRSAIRRRKQGPNLAFVSTPGINSPTELRTFWINCAPDGTISVGKGDDAQPFMSWRDPNPLRVSYAGYSTGWGSTGRWKFCSIRDDCLLKTTDTAYRYRWDVPQLTGTRFTFQASARNDVHVGLSSVHHDVSDMYEIVIGGWRNTRSAIRRRKQGPNLAFVSTPGINSPTELRTFWINCAPDGTISVGKGDDAQPFMSWRDPNPLRVSYAGYSTGWGSTGRWKFCSIRDQRTFTDPNLASGRPTHQSSTGHEGDPARAVDGNRSPHWAHNSCTHTNEENDPWWYVDLGHYVTVDHVTIVNRRDCCSERITPFDVHVGYSTDVASNPRCGGHHHFPPTETEHAVNCGGLRGRYVGIRLPGKRRILTLCEVEVYAAPNLALGKPTSQSNVAHNGFASRATDGCRDPNWGSQCCTHTPAEANPWLQVDLGTSVRVQWVVIMNRADCCRERLSPFSVHIGNNARVDQNPRCGGHHTIPAGKDKDAINCNGLTGRYVGIRLPGYGRILTVCEIEVYAGM
;
A
#
# COMPACT_ATOMS: atom_id res chain seq x y z
N MET A 1 -69.41 41.68 7.71
CA MET A 1 -69.44 40.20 7.49
C MET A 1 -69.04 39.93 6.06
N HIS A 2 -68.40 38.78 5.79
CA HIS A 2 -67.49 38.56 4.63
C HIS A 2 -66.24 39.48 4.73
N TRP A 3 -65.06 39.16 4.19
CA TRP A 3 -64.73 38.51 2.91
C TRP A 3 -63.56 37.50 2.96
N THR A 4 -63.24 36.90 1.81
CA THR A 4 -62.10 36.02 1.53
C THR A 4 -60.83 36.81 1.14
N GLY A 5 -59.63 36.21 1.25
CA GLY A 5 -58.38 36.87 0.84
C GLY A 5 -57.17 35.93 0.67
N ARG A 6 -56.31 36.22 -0.31
CA ARG A 6 -55.11 35.45 -0.71
C ARG A 6 -53.81 35.95 -0.03
N MET A 7 -52.77 35.12 -0.15
CA MET A 7 -51.33 35.44 -0.34
C MET A 7 -50.90 36.94 -0.36
N SER A 8 -49.80 37.27 0.32
CA SER A 8 -48.53 37.67 -0.34
C SER A 8 -47.35 37.76 0.65
N LYS A 9 -46.15 38.10 0.14
CA LYS A 9 -44.87 38.30 0.86
C LYS A 9 -44.62 39.79 1.20
N MET A 10 -43.79 40.05 2.23
CA MET A 10 -42.75 41.12 2.31
C MET A 10 -43.23 42.61 2.23
N ASN A 11 -42.52 43.64 2.71
CA ASN A 11 -41.22 43.75 3.41
C ASN A 11 -41.16 45.06 4.27
N HIS A 12 -39.94 45.46 4.73
CA HIS A 12 -39.53 46.78 5.26
C HIS A 12 -39.83 47.03 6.76
N LEU A 13 -38.81 47.27 7.63
CA LEU A 13 -37.94 48.46 7.85
C LEU A 13 -38.67 49.56 8.65
N PHE A 14 -38.09 50.25 9.66
CA PHE A 14 -36.81 50.12 10.39
C PHE A 14 -36.88 51.01 11.68
N LEU A 15 -35.76 51.16 12.42
CA LEU A 15 -35.56 52.06 13.61
C LEU A 15 -36.38 51.74 14.90
N LEU A 16 -36.01 52.20 16.11
CA LEU A 16 -34.69 52.35 16.80
C LEU A 16 -34.94 52.69 18.31
N VAL A 17 -33.85 52.95 19.06
CA VAL A 17 -33.77 53.57 20.41
C VAL A 17 -33.98 52.66 21.64
N LEU A 18 -33.01 52.77 22.56
CA LEU A 18 -32.89 52.19 23.90
C LEU A 18 -33.99 52.68 24.88
N THR A 19 -34.13 52.07 26.07
CA THR A 19 -33.77 52.75 27.36
C THR A 19 -33.84 51.88 28.63
N LEU A 20 -32.91 52.17 29.55
CA LEU A 20 -32.94 52.09 31.03
C LEU A 20 -33.18 50.77 31.80
N THR A 21 -32.09 50.32 32.47
CA THR A 21 -31.93 50.06 33.93
C THR A 21 -33.00 49.33 34.77
N LEU A 22 -32.55 48.32 35.54
CA LEU A 22 -32.56 48.23 37.03
C LEU A 22 -31.94 46.86 37.45
N LEU A 23 -30.81 46.79 38.16
CA LEU A 23 -30.59 46.90 39.63
C LEU A 23 -31.10 45.73 40.50
N ALA A 24 -30.22 44.74 40.73
CA ALA A 24 -30.08 43.95 41.96
C ALA A 24 -28.73 43.17 41.93
N GLY A 25 -27.99 42.93 43.01
CA GLY A 25 -28.20 43.37 44.39
C GLY A 25 -27.88 42.28 45.43
N ALA A 26 -26.61 41.91 45.60
CA ALA A 26 -26.15 40.99 46.65
C ALA A 26 -24.74 41.38 47.15
N VAL A 27 -24.42 41.05 48.40
CA VAL A 27 -23.30 41.62 49.18
C VAL A 27 -22.27 40.55 49.58
N TYR A 28 -20.99 40.97 49.59
CA TYR A 28 -19.79 40.57 50.37
C TYR A 28 -19.92 39.60 51.58
N PRO A 29 -18.81 39.05 52.17
CA PRO A 29 -17.38 39.44 52.04
C PRO A 29 -16.30 38.32 51.93
N ALA A 30 -15.07 38.75 51.56
CA ALA A 30 -13.72 38.37 52.07
C ALA A 30 -13.28 36.86 52.17
N GLU A 31 -12.01 36.49 52.33
CA GLU A 31 -10.76 37.24 52.63
C GLU A 31 -9.48 36.49 52.13
N SER A 32 -8.29 37.01 52.46
CA SER A 32 -6.94 36.40 52.38
C SER A 32 -6.18 36.33 51.02
N LEU A 33 -5.54 37.46 50.70
CA LEU A 33 -4.14 37.51 50.20
C LEU A 33 -3.19 37.48 51.44
N PRO A 34 -1.86 37.18 51.36
CA PRO A 34 -0.85 37.70 50.41
C PRO A 34 0.03 36.56 49.84
N SER A 35 1.27 36.68 49.30
CA SER A 35 2.39 37.65 49.26
C SER A 35 3.40 37.11 48.21
N GLN A 36 4.36 37.83 47.60
CA GLN A 36 4.75 39.25 47.51
C GLN A 36 5.76 39.35 46.32
N GLU A 37 5.83 40.50 45.63
CA GLU A 37 7.06 41.26 45.26
C GLU A 37 8.23 40.60 44.46
N GLN A 38 9.00 41.28 43.59
CA GLN A 38 9.02 42.70 43.16
C GLN A 38 9.97 42.93 41.95
N ARG A 39 9.72 44.01 41.15
CA ARG A 39 10.71 44.81 40.36
C ARG A 39 11.47 44.10 39.22
N LEU A 40 12.03 44.73 38.17
CA LEU A 40 11.98 46.07 37.52
C LEU A 40 12.42 45.81 36.02
N ASN A 41 12.33 46.67 35.00
CA ASN A 41 12.04 48.11 34.87
C ASN A 41 11.55 48.46 33.44
N ASN A 42 11.07 49.70 33.27
CA ASN A 42 11.04 50.61 32.10
C ASN A 42 11.94 50.27 30.88
N GLU A 43 11.70 50.69 29.62
CA GLU A 43 10.71 51.58 28.92
C GLU A 43 10.83 51.26 27.39
N GLN A 44 10.06 51.72 26.37
CA GLN A 44 8.98 52.70 26.07
C GLN A 44 8.10 52.06 24.94
N GLY A 45 7.05 52.62 24.31
CA GLY A 45 6.32 53.90 24.37
C GLY A 45 5.45 54.14 23.09
N ALA A 46 4.55 55.14 23.10
CA ALA A 46 3.71 55.66 21.98
C ALA A 46 2.55 54.80 21.38
N SER A 47 1.42 55.47 21.11
CA SER A 47 0.18 55.03 20.41
C SER A 47 -0.44 56.25 19.69
N PRO A 48 -1.19 56.10 18.57
CA PRO A 48 -2.69 56.05 18.56
C PRO A 48 -3.24 54.86 17.71
N ASP A 49 -4.45 54.30 17.92
CA ASP A 49 -5.85 54.82 17.77
C ASP A 49 -6.23 55.21 16.30
N ILE A 50 -7.39 54.88 15.68
CA ILE A 50 -8.66 54.27 16.17
C ILE A 50 -9.49 53.59 15.01
N GLU A 51 -10.54 52.84 15.37
CA GLU A 51 -11.70 52.20 14.65
C GLU A 51 -12.03 52.57 13.17
N GLU A 52 -12.26 51.59 12.26
CA GLU A 52 -13.50 50.84 11.88
C GLU A 52 -14.54 51.49 10.91
N SER A 53 -14.58 50.98 9.68
CA SER A 53 -15.72 50.34 8.99
C SER A 53 -17.17 50.85 9.13
N LYS A 54 -17.72 51.52 8.08
CA LYS A 54 -19.11 51.47 7.50
C LYS A 54 -19.30 52.63 6.48
N VAL A 55 -20.29 52.67 5.55
CA VAL A 55 -21.52 51.87 5.32
C VAL A 55 -21.83 51.72 3.80
N LEU A 56 -22.95 51.04 3.49
CA LEU A 56 -23.55 50.70 2.18
C LEU A 56 -23.61 51.84 1.11
N LEU A 57 -23.67 51.59 -0.22
CA LEU A 57 -24.42 50.63 -1.08
C LEU A 57 -25.80 51.18 -1.55
N GLU A 58 -25.76 51.90 -2.67
CA GLU A 58 -26.82 52.48 -3.52
C GLU A 58 -26.18 52.49 -4.95
N GLU A 59 -26.80 52.11 -6.08
CA GLU A 59 -28.17 51.66 -6.42
C GLU A 59 -28.12 50.41 -7.36
N LEU A 60 -29.28 49.87 -7.77
CA LEU A 60 -29.44 48.69 -8.64
C LEU A 60 -30.55 48.95 -9.68
N GLU A 61 -30.35 48.50 -10.94
CA GLU A 61 -31.35 48.46 -12.04
C GLU A 61 -31.80 49.88 -12.53
N GLU A 62 -31.95 50.23 -13.81
CA GLU A 62 -32.40 49.52 -15.05
C GLU A 62 -31.60 50.01 -16.31
N LEU A 63 -31.33 49.19 -17.35
CA LEU A 63 -32.02 49.07 -18.68
C LEU A 63 -32.05 50.35 -19.57
N LEU A 64 -31.89 50.37 -20.91
CA LEU A 64 -31.55 49.37 -21.98
C LEU A 64 -31.22 50.11 -23.32
N ASP A 65 -30.48 49.45 -24.24
CA ASP A 65 -30.39 49.63 -25.74
C ASP A 65 -30.07 51.03 -26.37
N GLU A 66 -29.64 51.23 -27.63
CA GLU A 66 -29.19 50.47 -28.84
C GLU A 66 -28.15 51.42 -29.57
N GLU A 67 -27.29 51.14 -30.58
CA GLU A 67 -26.94 50.10 -31.58
C GLU A 67 -25.38 49.81 -31.47
N LEU A 68 -24.69 48.81 -32.05
CA LEU A 68 -24.43 48.42 -33.47
C LEU A 68 -23.81 49.55 -34.34
N MET A 69 -22.74 49.42 -35.15
CA MET A 69 -21.77 48.36 -35.54
C MET A 69 -20.32 48.98 -35.48
N THR A 70 -19.16 48.33 -35.69
CA THR A 70 -18.75 47.09 -36.37
C THR A 70 -17.48 46.48 -35.75
N ASN A 71 -17.39 45.13 -35.72
CA ASN A 71 -16.29 44.24 -36.13
C ASN A 71 -14.81 44.61 -35.78
N ASN A 72 -13.95 43.69 -35.31
CA ASN A 72 -13.89 42.25 -35.60
C ASN A 72 -13.08 41.47 -34.52
N ASN A 73 -13.56 40.27 -34.17
CA ASN A 73 -12.81 39.07 -33.77
C ASN A 73 -11.72 39.19 -32.66
N GLY A 74 -11.90 38.62 -31.46
CA GLY A 74 -13.06 37.89 -30.94
C GLY A 74 -12.73 37.12 -29.65
N ASP A 75 -13.34 37.57 -28.56
CA ASP A 75 -13.79 36.90 -27.32
C ASP A 75 -12.91 35.75 -26.76
N GLU A 76 -12.11 35.91 -25.69
CA GLU A 76 -12.37 36.33 -24.29
C GLU A 76 -12.75 35.19 -23.32
N ASP A 77 -12.31 35.33 -22.06
CA ASP A 77 -12.45 34.36 -20.98
C ASP A 77 -13.83 34.39 -20.30
N GLU A 78 -14.36 33.23 -19.88
CA GLU A 78 -15.51 33.17 -18.96
C GLU A 78 -15.04 33.15 -17.49
N ILE A 79 -15.52 34.10 -16.70
CA ILE A 79 -15.00 34.38 -15.34
C ILE A 79 -15.68 33.54 -14.25
N ALA A 80 -14.83 32.84 -13.49
CA ALA A 80 -14.98 32.39 -12.10
C ALA A 80 -16.24 31.60 -11.65
N LEU A 81 -15.99 30.39 -11.17
CA LEU A 81 -16.66 29.86 -9.97
C LEU A 81 -15.62 29.38 -8.96
N LEU A 82 -15.59 29.99 -7.77
CA LEU A 82 -14.81 29.51 -6.63
C LEU A 82 -15.51 28.31 -5.97
N PRO A 83 -14.75 27.30 -5.53
CA PRO A 83 -15.15 26.50 -4.38
C PRO A 83 -13.99 26.29 -3.38
N GLU A 84 -14.21 26.81 -2.17
CA GLU A 84 -13.83 26.29 -0.84
C GLU A 84 -12.53 25.47 -0.68
N GLU A 85 -11.68 25.90 0.24
CA GLU A 85 -10.57 25.11 0.78
C GLU A 85 -11.02 23.71 1.23
N LYS A 86 -10.32 22.67 0.75
CA LYS A 86 -10.41 21.32 1.33
C LYS A 86 -9.06 20.87 1.82
N HIS A 87 -8.93 20.84 3.15
CA HIS A 87 -7.82 20.20 3.85
C HIS A 87 -7.63 18.76 3.35
N SER A 88 -6.39 18.39 3.06
CA SER A 88 -5.99 17.06 2.59
C SER A 88 -6.04 16.01 3.71
N VAL A 89 -7.25 15.53 4.00
CA VAL A 89 -7.46 14.38 4.89
C VAL A 89 -6.85 13.12 4.25
N PRO A 90 -6.07 12.30 4.99
CA PRO A 90 -5.43 11.11 4.43
C PRO A 90 -6.48 10.12 3.89
N THR A 91 -6.37 9.80 2.60
CA THR A 91 -7.34 8.99 1.87
C THR A 91 -7.21 7.50 2.20
N ASP A 92 -8.34 6.85 2.45
CA ASP A 92 -8.40 5.41 2.76
C ASP A 92 -7.98 4.52 1.57
N ASP A 93 -7.57 3.30 1.89
CA ASP A 93 -7.04 2.23 1.00
C ASP A 93 -8.11 1.66 0.04
N CYS A 94 -8.68 2.51 -0.81
CA CYS A 94 -9.72 2.20 -1.80
C CYS A 94 -9.53 3.04 -3.06
N LEU A 95 -9.52 2.41 -4.24
CA LEU A 95 -9.45 3.15 -5.50
C LEU A 95 -10.79 3.79 -5.84
N LEU A 96 -10.90 5.09 -5.57
CA LEU A 96 -11.98 5.95 -6.06
C LEU A 96 -11.74 6.28 -7.54
N LYS A 97 -12.77 6.12 -8.37
CA LYS A 97 -12.73 6.41 -9.81
C LYS A 97 -14.02 7.09 -10.26
N THR A 98 -13.99 7.76 -11.41
CA THR A 98 -15.17 8.34 -12.07
C THR A 98 -15.26 7.90 -13.53
N THR A 99 -16.46 8.00 -14.09
CA THR A 99 -16.71 7.82 -15.53
C THR A 99 -17.45 9.02 -16.10
N ASP A 100 -17.04 9.39 -17.30
CA ASP A 100 -17.62 10.44 -18.15
C ASP A 100 -18.85 9.93 -18.92
N THR A 101 -19.50 10.80 -19.71
CA THR A 101 -20.69 10.47 -20.50
C THR A 101 -20.42 9.61 -21.74
N ALA A 102 -19.14 9.42 -22.10
CA ALA A 102 -18.69 8.59 -23.21
C ALA A 102 -18.65 7.11 -22.80
N TYR A 103 -19.25 6.24 -23.62
CA TYR A 103 -19.29 4.80 -23.39
C TYR A 103 -17.95 4.12 -23.74
N ARG A 104 -16.98 4.26 -22.84
CA ARG A 104 -15.64 3.67 -22.90
C ARG A 104 -15.29 2.98 -21.59
N TYR A 105 -14.87 1.71 -21.66
CA TYR A 105 -14.32 1.05 -20.48
C TYR A 105 -12.95 1.63 -20.15
N ARG A 106 -12.76 1.88 -18.86
CA ARG A 106 -11.47 2.19 -18.26
C ARG A 106 -10.98 0.93 -17.54
N TRP A 107 -9.73 0.56 -17.75
CA TRP A 107 -9.12 -0.68 -17.27
C TRP A 107 -7.94 -0.44 -16.31
N ASP A 108 -7.87 0.78 -15.76
CA ASP A 108 -6.90 1.29 -14.77
C ASP A 108 -7.23 0.82 -13.34
N VAL A 109 -7.54 -0.48 -13.23
CA VAL A 109 -7.98 -1.18 -12.03
C VAL A 109 -7.06 -2.39 -11.80
N PRO A 110 -6.61 -2.68 -10.57
CA PRO A 110 -5.72 -3.79 -10.27
C PRO A 110 -6.26 -5.15 -10.76
N GLN A 111 -5.33 -6.04 -11.10
CA GLN A 111 -5.66 -7.42 -11.47
C GLN A 111 -6.43 -8.13 -10.34
N LEU A 112 -7.48 -8.85 -10.72
CA LEU A 112 -8.32 -9.63 -9.82
C LEU A 112 -7.53 -10.82 -9.25
N THR A 113 -7.51 -10.98 -7.92
CA THR A 113 -6.75 -12.05 -7.25
C THR A 113 -7.57 -13.29 -6.88
N GLY A 114 -8.87 -13.30 -7.22
CA GLY A 114 -9.80 -14.39 -6.93
C GLY A 114 -10.99 -14.43 -7.89
N THR A 115 -11.88 -15.42 -7.73
CA THR A 115 -13.07 -15.57 -8.57
C THR A 115 -14.14 -14.54 -8.24
N ARG A 116 -14.21 -14.10 -6.98
CA ARG A 116 -15.12 -13.06 -6.48
C ARG A 116 -14.37 -11.77 -6.24
N PHE A 117 -15.02 -10.64 -6.51
CA PHE A 117 -14.59 -9.32 -6.08
C PHE A 117 -15.81 -8.46 -5.75
N THR A 118 -15.60 -7.38 -5.00
CA THR A 118 -16.66 -6.39 -4.70
C THR A 118 -16.22 -4.97 -5.05
N PHE A 119 -17.20 -4.16 -5.45
CA PHE A 119 -17.03 -2.75 -5.82
C PHE A 119 -18.26 -1.96 -5.37
N GLN A 120 -18.15 -0.64 -5.32
CA GLN A 120 -19.30 0.23 -5.17
C GLN A 120 -19.44 1.13 -6.40
N ALA A 121 -20.67 1.43 -6.80
CA ALA A 121 -20.94 2.36 -7.89
C ALA A 121 -22.19 3.21 -7.64
N SER A 122 -22.18 4.45 -8.15
CA SER A 122 -23.34 5.35 -8.20
C SER A 122 -23.45 5.97 -9.59
N ALA A 123 -24.58 5.79 -10.25
CA ALA A 123 -24.91 6.39 -11.55
C ALA A 123 -26.42 6.61 -11.64
N ARG A 124 -26.84 7.58 -12.46
CA ARG A 124 -28.26 7.91 -12.66
C ARG A 124 -28.99 6.81 -13.44
N ASN A 125 -28.32 6.27 -14.46
CA ASN A 125 -28.83 5.21 -15.32
C ASN A 125 -28.14 3.88 -14.98
N ASP A 126 -27.13 3.53 -15.75
CA ASP A 126 -26.49 2.22 -15.86
C ASP A 126 -24.99 2.26 -15.57
N VAL A 127 -24.52 1.21 -14.91
CA VAL A 127 -23.11 0.91 -14.70
C VAL A 127 -22.76 -0.39 -15.43
N HIS A 128 -21.62 -0.39 -16.10
CA HIS A 128 -21.13 -1.48 -16.93
C HIS A 128 -19.78 -1.96 -16.40
N VAL A 129 -19.64 -3.27 -16.20
CA VAL A 129 -18.36 -3.90 -15.84
C VAL A 129 -17.94 -4.86 -16.95
N GLY A 130 -16.77 -4.60 -17.53
CA GLY A 130 -16.11 -5.47 -18.49
C GLY A 130 -15.24 -6.48 -17.77
N LEU A 131 -15.21 -7.74 -18.19
CA LEU A 131 -14.36 -8.77 -17.58
C LEU A 131 -13.58 -9.51 -18.67
N SER A 132 -12.25 -9.57 -18.52
CA SER A 132 -11.34 -10.04 -19.57
C SER A 132 -10.10 -10.73 -18.99
N SER A 133 -9.39 -11.49 -19.84
CA SER A 133 -8.06 -12.03 -19.55
C SER A 133 -6.95 -10.97 -19.64
N VAL A 134 -7.24 -9.82 -20.27
CA VAL A 134 -6.33 -8.67 -20.49
C VAL A 134 -6.97 -7.36 -20.04
N HIS A 135 -6.17 -6.31 -19.84
CA HIS A 135 -6.59 -5.00 -19.31
C HIS A 135 -7.05 -4.00 -20.39
N HIS A 136 -7.75 -4.46 -21.44
CA HIS A 136 -8.28 -3.58 -22.49
C HIS A 136 -9.48 -4.21 -23.21
N ASP A 137 -10.21 -3.39 -23.96
CA ASP A 137 -11.33 -3.82 -24.79
C ASP A 137 -10.87 -4.86 -25.83
N VAL A 138 -11.47 -6.05 -25.78
CA VAL A 138 -11.30 -7.13 -26.75
C VAL A 138 -12.65 -7.58 -27.28
N SER A 139 -12.67 -8.26 -28.42
CA SER A 139 -13.92 -8.75 -29.04
C SER A 139 -14.60 -9.85 -28.22
N ASP A 140 -13.84 -10.61 -27.45
CA ASP A 140 -14.30 -11.74 -26.63
C ASP A 140 -14.06 -11.47 -25.14
N MET A 141 -15.06 -10.85 -24.50
CA MET A 141 -15.05 -10.40 -23.10
C MET A 141 -16.46 -10.47 -22.52
N TYR A 142 -16.60 -10.55 -21.20
CA TYR A 142 -17.92 -10.36 -20.59
C TYR A 142 -18.25 -8.88 -20.45
N GLU A 143 -19.51 -8.53 -20.66
CA GLU A 143 -20.10 -7.25 -20.22
C GLU A 143 -21.22 -7.56 -19.23
N ILE A 144 -21.12 -6.97 -18.04
CA ILE A 144 -22.13 -7.00 -16.99
C ILE A 144 -22.77 -5.62 -16.92
N VAL A 145 -24.05 -5.52 -17.26
CA VAL A 145 -24.84 -4.28 -17.18
C VAL A 145 -25.68 -4.33 -15.91
N ILE A 146 -25.53 -3.35 -15.02
CA ILE A 146 -26.34 -3.22 -13.80
C ILE A 146 -27.11 -1.89 -13.89
N GLY A 147 -28.44 -1.95 -13.79
CA GLY A 147 -29.31 -0.78 -13.98
C GLY A 147 -29.36 -0.26 -15.41
N GLY A 148 -29.13 -1.12 -16.40
CA GLY A 148 -29.46 -0.87 -17.80
C GLY A 148 -30.91 -0.41 -18.02
N TRP A 149 -31.15 0.15 -19.22
CA TRP A 149 -32.48 0.59 -19.65
C TRP A 149 -33.11 1.60 -18.66
N ARG A 150 -32.38 2.68 -18.35
CA ARG A 150 -32.76 3.74 -17.39
C ARG A 150 -32.99 3.22 -15.96
N ASN A 151 -32.03 2.46 -15.41
CA ASN A 151 -32.10 1.90 -14.05
C ASN A 151 -33.31 0.96 -13.83
N THR A 152 -33.67 0.15 -14.84
CA THR A 152 -34.81 -0.79 -14.77
C THR A 152 -34.42 -2.25 -14.85
N ARG A 153 -33.30 -2.61 -15.49
CA ARG A 153 -32.91 -4.01 -15.76
C ARG A 153 -31.40 -4.22 -15.65
N SER A 154 -30.97 -5.47 -15.54
CA SER A 154 -29.57 -5.87 -15.56
C SER A 154 -29.34 -7.00 -16.57
N ALA A 155 -28.13 -7.11 -17.14
CA ALA A 155 -27.80 -8.11 -18.15
C ALA A 155 -26.36 -8.67 -18.02
N ILE A 156 -26.15 -9.90 -18.48
CA ILE A 156 -24.83 -10.50 -18.75
C ILE A 156 -24.71 -10.71 -20.27
N ARG A 157 -23.55 -10.41 -20.85
CA ARG A 157 -23.24 -10.52 -22.29
C ARG A 157 -21.83 -11.08 -22.49
N ARG A 158 -21.57 -11.72 -23.65
CA ARG A 158 -20.26 -12.26 -24.05
C ARG A 158 -19.48 -11.36 -25.03
N ARG A 159 -19.90 -10.10 -25.19
CA ARG A 159 -19.10 -9.00 -25.76
C ARG A 159 -19.72 -7.64 -25.39
N LYS A 160 -18.95 -6.56 -25.56
CA LYS A 160 -19.43 -5.17 -25.51
C LYS A 160 -20.63 -4.99 -26.46
N GLN A 161 -21.77 -4.55 -25.93
CA GLN A 161 -23.06 -4.46 -26.63
C GLN A 161 -23.51 -5.77 -27.32
N GLY A 162 -23.15 -6.93 -26.77
CA GLY A 162 -23.59 -8.23 -27.23
C GLY A 162 -25.07 -8.56 -26.92
N PRO A 163 -25.58 -9.70 -27.43
CA PRO A 163 -26.88 -10.22 -27.02
C PRO A 163 -26.90 -10.51 -25.51
N ASN A 164 -28.03 -10.24 -24.86
CA ASN A 164 -28.21 -10.53 -23.43
C ASN A 164 -28.34 -12.05 -23.21
N LEU A 165 -27.45 -12.62 -22.41
CA LEU A 165 -27.37 -14.05 -22.08
C LEU A 165 -28.03 -14.39 -20.73
N ALA A 166 -28.00 -13.44 -19.80
CA ALA A 166 -28.99 -13.29 -18.74
C ALA A 166 -29.57 -11.88 -18.79
N PHE A 167 -30.83 -11.73 -18.38
CA PHE A 167 -31.55 -10.46 -18.40
C PHE A 167 -32.63 -10.45 -17.30
N VAL A 168 -32.50 -9.55 -16.32
CA VAL A 168 -33.32 -9.54 -15.10
C VAL A 168 -33.92 -8.16 -14.85
N SER A 169 -35.13 -8.11 -14.29
CA SER A 169 -35.75 -6.87 -13.82
C SER A 169 -35.11 -6.40 -12.52
N THR A 170 -34.54 -5.21 -12.50
CA THR A 170 -33.80 -4.63 -11.36
C THR A 170 -34.10 -3.14 -11.22
N PRO A 171 -35.36 -2.75 -10.95
CA PRO A 171 -35.76 -1.34 -10.90
C PRO A 171 -35.10 -0.59 -9.73
N GLY A 172 -34.53 0.58 -10.01
CA GLY A 172 -33.90 1.44 -9.01
C GLY A 172 -32.69 0.80 -8.32
N ILE A 173 -31.97 -0.11 -8.99
CA ILE A 173 -30.85 -0.84 -8.40
C ILE A 173 -29.63 0.07 -8.15
N ASN A 174 -29.30 0.93 -9.11
CA ASN A 174 -28.30 2.00 -8.95
C ASN A 174 -28.90 3.22 -8.21
N SER A 175 -28.04 4.13 -7.75
CA SER A 175 -28.45 5.45 -7.23
C SER A 175 -27.60 6.55 -7.86
N PRO A 176 -28.15 7.74 -8.16
CA PRO A 176 -27.40 8.88 -8.68
C PRO A 176 -26.46 9.53 -7.64
N THR A 177 -26.71 9.36 -6.34
CA THR A 177 -26.00 10.06 -5.26
C THR A 177 -25.21 9.13 -4.33
N GLU A 178 -25.67 7.89 -4.17
CA GLU A 178 -25.21 6.92 -3.17
C GLU A 178 -24.38 5.81 -3.83
N LEU A 179 -23.14 5.61 -3.36
CA LEU A 179 -22.29 4.48 -3.75
C LEU A 179 -22.88 3.17 -3.22
N ARG A 180 -23.42 2.35 -4.12
CA ARG A 180 -24.02 1.05 -3.77
C ARG A 180 -23.05 -0.08 -4.00
N THR A 181 -22.90 -0.94 -2.99
CA THR A 181 -22.06 -2.14 -3.08
C THR A 181 -22.68 -3.19 -3.99
N PHE A 182 -21.85 -3.74 -4.88
CA PHE A 182 -22.14 -4.86 -5.76
C PHE A 182 -21.01 -5.89 -5.66
N TRP A 183 -21.33 -7.14 -5.98
CA TRP A 183 -20.35 -8.21 -6.09
C TRP A 183 -20.55 -8.99 -7.39
N ILE A 184 -19.43 -9.44 -7.96
CA ILE A 184 -19.39 -10.34 -9.12
C ILE A 184 -18.55 -11.56 -8.71
N ASN A 185 -19.02 -12.76 -9.06
CA ASN A 185 -18.28 -14.00 -8.91
C ASN A 185 -18.23 -14.72 -10.26
N CYS A 186 -17.02 -14.96 -10.77
CA CYS A 186 -16.70 -15.73 -11.96
C CYS A 186 -16.18 -17.10 -11.53
N ALA A 187 -17.09 -18.02 -11.23
CA ALA A 187 -16.75 -19.32 -10.66
C ALA A 187 -15.95 -20.19 -11.66
N PRO A 188 -15.08 -21.11 -11.17
CA PRO A 188 -14.22 -21.94 -12.05
C PRO A 188 -14.99 -22.89 -12.98
N ASP A 189 -16.29 -23.09 -12.73
CA ASP A 189 -17.20 -23.92 -13.51
C ASP A 189 -17.94 -23.15 -14.62
N GLY A 190 -17.51 -21.92 -14.89
CA GLY A 190 -18.08 -21.00 -15.87
C GLY A 190 -19.30 -20.22 -15.42
N THR A 191 -19.71 -20.33 -14.15
CA THR A 191 -20.85 -19.56 -13.63
C THR A 191 -20.46 -18.12 -13.30
N ILE A 192 -21.05 -17.15 -14.00
CA ILE A 192 -20.98 -15.73 -13.66
C ILE A 192 -22.22 -15.36 -12.86
N SER A 193 -22.02 -14.90 -11.64
CA SER A 193 -23.08 -14.50 -10.71
C SER A 193 -22.87 -13.07 -10.23
N VAL A 194 -23.95 -12.29 -10.14
CA VAL A 194 -23.94 -10.86 -9.80
C VAL A 194 -24.96 -10.60 -8.68
N GLY A 195 -24.52 -9.94 -7.62
CA GLY A 195 -25.36 -9.61 -6.46
C GLY A 195 -25.10 -8.21 -5.90
N LYS A 196 -25.89 -7.83 -4.90
CA LYS A 196 -25.89 -6.50 -4.26
C LYS A 196 -25.53 -6.65 -2.78
N GLY A 197 -24.95 -5.60 -2.17
CA GLY A 197 -24.61 -5.60 -0.75
C GLY A 197 -23.74 -6.81 -0.35
N ASP A 198 -24.17 -7.53 0.68
CA ASP A 198 -23.66 -8.86 1.03
C ASP A 198 -24.70 -9.98 0.76
N ASP A 199 -25.66 -9.75 -0.15
CA ASP A 199 -26.72 -10.73 -0.46
C ASP A 199 -26.09 -12.07 -0.86
N ALA A 200 -26.47 -13.14 -0.17
CA ALA A 200 -25.89 -14.47 -0.38
C ALA A 200 -26.30 -15.12 -1.71
N GLN A 201 -27.43 -14.68 -2.27
CA GLN A 201 -27.93 -15.10 -3.58
C GLN A 201 -27.70 -14.00 -4.62
N PRO A 202 -27.26 -14.33 -5.84
CA PRO A 202 -27.18 -13.34 -6.92
C PRO A 202 -28.57 -12.91 -7.38
N PHE A 203 -28.73 -11.64 -7.74
CA PHE A 203 -29.92 -11.18 -8.45
C PHE A 203 -29.89 -11.56 -9.95
N MET A 204 -28.72 -11.92 -10.47
CA MET A 204 -28.53 -12.31 -11.87
C MET A 204 -27.38 -13.31 -11.99
N SER A 205 -27.59 -14.41 -12.71
CA SER A 205 -26.57 -15.43 -12.94
C SER A 205 -26.70 -16.07 -14.32
N TRP A 206 -25.58 -16.49 -14.89
CA TRP A 206 -25.49 -17.22 -16.15
C TRP A 206 -24.31 -18.21 -16.10
N ARG A 207 -24.36 -19.30 -16.87
CA ARG A 207 -23.25 -20.26 -17.00
C ARG A 207 -22.75 -20.29 -18.42
N ASP A 208 -21.46 -20.06 -18.59
CA ASP A 208 -20.78 -20.15 -19.86
C ASP A 208 -20.40 -21.60 -20.20
N PRO A 209 -20.77 -22.15 -21.37
CA PRO A 209 -20.29 -23.44 -21.83
C PRO A 209 -18.80 -23.43 -22.26
N ASN A 210 -18.20 -22.26 -22.49
CA ASN A 210 -16.77 -22.11 -22.84
C ASN A 210 -16.16 -20.90 -22.11
N PRO A 211 -15.92 -20.99 -20.79
CA PRO A 211 -15.61 -19.83 -19.95
C PRO A 211 -14.24 -19.19 -20.24
N LEU A 212 -14.21 -17.85 -20.22
CA LEU A 212 -12.97 -17.09 -20.23
C LEU A 212 -12.26 -17.16 -18.88
N ARG A 213 -10.93 -17.17 -18.91
CA ARG A 213 -10.11 -16.76 -17.76
C ARG A 213 -10.32 -15.26 -17.53
N VAL A 214 -11.06 -14.91 -16.50
CA VAL A 214 -11.18 -13.53 -16.02
C VAL A 214 -9.98 -13.20 -15.13
N SER A 215 -9.23 -12.16 -15.51
CA SER A 215 -8.06 -11.64 -14.78
C SER A 215 -8.22 -10.15 -14.42
N TYR A 216 -8.97 -9.38 -15.23
CA TYR A 216 -9.13 -7.93 -15.07
C TYR A 216 -10.61 -7.54 -15.13
N ALA A 217 -10.95 -6.47 -14.42
CA ALA A 217 -12.23 -5.79 -14.51
C ALA A 217 -12.04 -4.37 -15.06
N GLY A 218 -12.79 -4.02 -16.10
CA GLY A 218 -12.93 -2.66 -16.62
C GLY A 218 -14.27 -2.07 -16.22
N TYR A 219 -14.38 -0.74 -16.16
CA TYR A 219 -15.61 -0.05 -15.74
C TYR A 219 -16.00 1.09 -16.69
N SER A 220 -17.30 1.25 -16.94
CA SER A 220 -17.91 2.30 -17.78
C SER A 220 -19.30 2.62 -17.25
N THR A 221 -19.81 3.83 -17.47
CA THR A 221 -21.26 4.09 -17.42
C THR A 221 -21.87 4.01 -18.82
N GLY A 222 -23.19 3.88 -18.90
CA GLY A 222 -23.91 3.94 -20.18
C GLY A 222 -23.93 5.35 -20.77
N TRP A 223 -24.21 5.44 -22.07
CA TRP A 223 -24.22 6.70 -22.83
C TRP A 223 -25.01 7.81 -22.13
N GLY A 224 -24.38 8.97 -21.92
CA GLY A 224 -25.00 10.13 -21.30
C GLY A 224 -25.21 10.03 -19.78
N SER A 225 -24.71 8.99 -19.10
CA SER A 225 -24.57 8.96 -17.65
C SER A 225 -23.10 9.08 -17.26
N THR A 226 -22.81 9.96 -16.30
CA THR A 226 -21.57 9.86 -15.50
C THR A 226 -21.75 8.82 -14.39
N GLY A 227 -20.63 8.45 -13.75
CA GLY A 227 -20.64 7.55 -12.59
C GLY A 227 -19.49 7.83 -11.62
N ARG A 228 -19.72 7.48 -10.34
CA ARG A 228 -18.67 7.38 -9.30
C ARG A 228 -18.51 5.91 -8.93
N TRP A 229 -17.28 5.51 -8.67
CA TRP A 229 -16.88 4.13 -8.46
C TRP A 229 -15.90 4.02 -7.30
N LYS A 230 -15.92 2.89 -6.58
CA LYS A 230 -14.99 2.61 -5.49
C LYS A 230 -14.61 1.14 -5.46
N PHE A 231 -13.32 0.85 -5.60
CA PHE A 231 -12.77 -0.51 -5.59
C PHE A 231 -11.91 -0.68 -4.33
N CYS A 232 -12.50 -1.24 -3.28
CA CYS A 232 -11.82 -1.54 -1.99
C CYS A 232 -11.41 -3.01 -1.84
N SER A 233 -12.03 -3.93 -2.59
CA SER A 233 -11.96 -5.38 -2.32
C SER A 233 -11.85 -6.19 -3.60
N ILE A 234 -10.79 -5.87 -4.36
CA ILE A 234 -10.29 -6.68 -5.48
C ILE A 234 -9.35 -7.81 -5.01
N ARG A 235 -8.93 -7.72 -3.74
CA ARG A 235 -8.50 -8.83 -2.88
C ARG A 235 -9.62 -9.03 -1.86
N ASP A 236 -10.19 -10.22 -1.76
CA ASP A 236 -11.47 -10.48 -1.06
C ASP A 236 -11.27 -10.92 0.41
N ASP A 237 -10.33 -10.26 1.11
CA ASP A 237 -9.80 -10.66 2.42
C ASP A 237 -10.44 -9.90 3.62
N CYS A 238 -11.66 -9.38 3.44
CA CYS A 238 -12.37 -8.65 4.50
C CYS A 238 -12.88 -9.58 5.62
N LEU A 239 -12.55 -9.27 6.87
CA LEU A 239 -13.03 -10.01 8.04
C LEU A 239 -14.49 -9.67 8.35
N LEU A 240 -15.38 -10.61 8.08
CA LEU A 240 -16.78 -10.57 8.50
C LEU A 240 -16.95 -11.09 9.92
N LYS A 241 -17.70 -10.35 10.75
CA LYS A 241 -17.92 -10.63 12.17
C LYS A 241 -19.37 -10.35 12.57
N THR A 242 -19.82 -10.92 13.69
CA THR A 242 -21.16 -10.66 14.26
C THR A 242 -21.10 -10.46 15.78
N THR A 243 -22.12 -9.81 16.31
CA THR A 243 -22.34 -9.59 17.75
C THR A 243 -23.72 -10.08 18.16
N ASP A 244 -23.77 -10.84 19.25
CA ASP A 244 -25.01 -11.23 19.95
C ASP A 244 -25.54 -10.07 20.83
N THR A 245 -26.63 -10.30 21.56
CA THR A 245 -27.29 -9.30 22.42
C THR A 245 -26.54 -8.96 23.70
N THR A 246 -25.38 -9.57 23.98
CA THR A 246 -24.58 -9.33 25.19
C THR A 246 -23.54 -8.24 24.96
N TYR A 247 -23.50 -7.26 25.85
CA TYR A 247 -22.52 -6.16 25.82
C TYR A 247 -21.15 -6.65 26.30
N ARG A 248 -20.41 -7.27 25.38
CA ARG A 248 -19.04 -7.76 25.56
C ARG A 248 -18.24 -7.46 24.31
N TYR A 249 -17.07 -6.83 24.46
CA TYR A 249 -16.18 -6.65 23.33
C TYR A 249 -15.59 -7.99 22.90
N ARG A 250 -15.47 -8.14 21.59
CA ARG A 250 -14.74 -9.21 20.92
C ARG A 250 -13.48 -8.57 20.35
N TRP A 251 -12.32 -9.11 20.73
CA TRP A 251 -10.99 -8.58 20.38
C TRP A 251 -10.26 -9.52 19.41
N ASP A 252 -11.01 -10.32 18.64
CA ASP A 252 -10.53 -11.28 17.64
C ASP A 252 -10.42 -10.63 16.24
N VAL A 253 -10.07 -9.35 16.22
CA VAL A 253 -9.71 -8.55 15.03
C VAL A 253 -8.17 -8.34 15.08
N PRO A 254 -7.46 -8.34 13.94
CA PRO A 254 -6.00 -8.19 13.92
C PRO A 254 -5.50 -6.88 14.54
N GLN A 255 -4.19 -6.83 14.82
CA GLN A 255 -3.53 -5.64 15.33
C GLN A 255 -3.60 -4.49 14.32
N LEU A 256 -3.88 -3.28 14.80
CA LEU A 256 -3.93 -2.07 13.99
C LEU A 256 -2.53 -1.69 13.50
N THR A 257 -2.41 -1.42 12.21
CA THR A 257 -1.13 -1.14 11.52
C THR A 257 -0.84 0.35 11.32
N GLY A 258 -1.79 1.23 11.65
CA GLY A 258 -1.68 2.68 11.52
C GLY A 258 -2.67 3.43 12.42
N THR A 259 -2.68 4.77 12.35
CA THR A 259 -3.52 5.63 13.20
C THR A 259 -4.99 5.64 12.78
N ARG A 260 -5.26 5.56 11.48
CA ARG A 260 -6.60 5.53 10.88
C ARG A 260 -6.97 4.10 10.46
N PHE A 261 -8.21 3.71 10.72
CA PHE A 261 -8.80 2.49 10.17
C PHE A 261 -10.28 2.67 9.83
N THR A 262 -10.78 1.82 8.92
CA THR A 262 -12.18 1.78 8.49
C THR A 262 -12.84 0.45 8.88
N PHE A 263 -14.12 0.51 9.16
CA PHE A 263 -14.96 -0.66 9.36
C PHE A 263 -16.37 -0.37 8.84
N GLN A 264 -17.17 -1.42 8.63
CA GLN A 264 -18.59 -1.28 8.40
C GLN A 264 -19.38 -2.00 9.49
N ALA A 265 -20.49 -1.42 9.93
CA ALA A 265 -21.36 -2.03 10.92
C ALA A 265 -22.85 -1.83 10.58
N SER A 266 -23.67 -2.82 10.90
CA SER A 266 -25.14 -2.74 10.89
C SER A 266 -25.68 -3.18 12.25
N ALA A 267 -26.43 -2.31 12.92
CA ALA A 267 -27.13 -2.60 14.17
C ALA A 267 -28.41 -1.75 14.25
N ARG A 268 -29.42 -2.24 14.98
CA ARG A 268 -30.69 -1.52 15.16
C ARG A 268 -30.53 -0.28 16.05
N ASN A 269 -29.73 -0.42 17.11
CA ASN A 269 -29.46 0.62 18.10
C ASN A 269 -28.03 1.15 17.91
N ASP A 270 -27.10 0.57 18.66
CA ASP A 270 -25.80 1.12 19.02
C ASP A 270 -24.66 0.14 18.73
N VAL A 271 -23.58 0.68 18.16
CA VAL A 271 -22.32 -0.04 17.91
C VAL A 271 -21.21 0.60 18.75
N HIS A 272 -20.39 -0.25 19.35
CA HIS A 272 -19.33 0.13 20.28
C HIS A 272 -18.00 -0.40 19.78
N VAL A 273 -17.00 0.47 19.69
CA VAL A 273 -15.61 0.10 19.39
C VAL A 273 -14.76 0.40 20.62
N GLY A 274 -14.02 -0.61 21.09
CA GLY A 274 -13.02 -0.49 22.14
C GLY A 274 -11.64 -0.30 21.51
N LEU A 275 -10.80 0.58 22.05
CA LEU A 275 -9.44 0.80 21.55
C LEU A 275 -8.45 0.70 22.71
N SER A 276 -7.43 -0.13 22.55
CA SER A 276 -6.51 -0.48 23.64
C SER A 276 -5.10 -0.77 23.12
N SER A 277 -4.12 -0.75 24.03
CA SER A 277 -2.76 -1.26 23.80
C SER A 277 -2.70 -2.79 23.80
N VAL A 278 -3.72 -3.48 24.33
CA VAL A 278 -3.83 -4.94 24.44
C VAL A 278 -5.15 -5.47 23.88
N HIS A 279 -5.19 -6.76 23.54
CA HIS A 279 -6.30 -7.42 22.85
C HIS A 279 -7.41 -7.94 23.79
N HIS A 280 -7.74 -7.21 24.87
CA HIS A 280 -8.79 -7.58 25.82
C HIS A 280 -9.31 -6.38 26.61
N ASP A 281 -10.45 -6.55 27.29
CA ASP A 281 -11.04 -5.54 28.18
C ASP A 281 -10.07 -5.19 29.32
N VAL A 282 -9.70 -3.92 29.40
CA VAL A 282 -8.90 -3.33 30.48
C VAL A 282 -9.62 -2.11 31.06
N SER A 283 -9.22 -1.65 32.25
CA SER A 283 -9.76 -0.44 32.86
C SER A 283 -9.43 0.83 32.07
N ASP A 284 -8.25 0.87 31.44
CA ASP A 284 -7.70 2.02 30.74
C ASP A 284 -7.71 1.79 29.22
N MET A 285 -8.83 2.14 28.59
CA MET A 285 -9.10 1.95 27.15
C MET A 285 -10.07 3.03 26.65
N TYR A 286 -10.06 3.33 25.35
CA TYR A 286 -11.13 4.15 24.78
C TYR A 286 -12.38 3.31 24.48
N GLU A 287 -13.55 3.86 24.74
CA GLU A 287 -14.83 3.39 24.19
C GLU A 287 -15.39 4.45 23.24
N ILE A 288 -15.62 4.07 22.00
CA ILE A 288 -16.31 4.84 20.98
C ILE A 288 -17.71 4.26 20.82
N VAL A 289 -18.74 5.05 21.09
CA VAL A 289 -20.15 4.69 20.93
C VAL A 289 -20.70 5.40 19.71
N ILE A 290 -21.23 4.67 18.73
CA ILE A 290 -21.86 5.23 17.53
C ILE A 290 -23.32 4.77 17.49
N GLY A 291 -24.26 5.72 17.42
CA GLY A 291 -25.69 5.45 17.51
C GLY A 291 -26.15 4.92 18.88
N GLY A 292 -25.46 5.28 19.96
CA GLY A 292 -25.96 5.17 21.33
C GLY A 292 -27.36 5.80 21.52
N TRP A 293 -27.97 5.50 22.67
CA TRP A 293 -29.26 6.05 23.07
C TRP A 293 -30.37 5.82 22.03
N ARG A 294 -30.54 4.56 21.60
CA ARG A 294 -31.50 4.13 20.54
C ARG A 294 -31.22 4.75 19.16
N ASN A 295 -29.97 4.72 18.70
CA ASN A 295 -29.57 5.28 17.39
C ASN A 295 -29.83 6.80 17.28
N THR A 296 -29.56 7.55 18.38
CA THR A 296 -29.77 9.01 18.41
C THR A 296 -28.51 9.83 18.68
N ARG A 297 -27.48 9.28 19.33
CA ARG A 297 -26.27 10.03 19.74
C ARG A 297 -25.01 9.19 19.66
N SER A 298 -23.84 9.82 19.57
CA SER A 298 -22.53 9.16 19.60
C SER A 298 -21.65 9.76 20.71
N ALA A 299 -20.69 9.00 21.23
CA ALA A 299 -19.81 9.43 22.33
C ALA A 299 -18.38 8.86 22.22
N ILE A 300 -17.40 9.59 22.77
CA ILE A 300 -16.04 9.11 23.06
C ILE A 300 -15.87 9.06 24.59
N ARG A 301 -15.23 8.01 25.12
CA ARG A 301 -15.01 7.77 26.56
C ARG A 301 -13.61 7.22 26.81
N ARG A 302 -13.04 7.53 27.98
CA ARG A 302 -11.71 7.09 28.42
C ARG A 302 -11.68 5.76 29.21
N ARG A 303 -12.86 5.11 29.35
CA ARG A 303 -13.05 3.73 29.83
C ARG A 303 -14.41 3.19 29.38
N LYS A 304 -14.58 1.87 29.41
CA LYS A 304 -15.86 1.17 29.20
C LYS A 304 -16.95 1.71 30.14
N GLN A 305 -18.07 2.16 29.59
CA GLN A 305 -19.16 2.86 30.30
C GLN A 305 -18.71 4.08 31.14
N GLY A 306 -17.61 4.73 30.74
CA GLY A 306 -17.11 5.95 31.38
C GLY A 306 -17.96 7.21 31.08
N PRO A 307 -17.60 8.36 31.69
CA PRO A 307 -18.19 9.64 31.31
C PRO A 307 -17.93 9.95 29.83
N ASN A 308 -18.90 10.56 29.15
CA ASN A 308 -18.75 11.00 27.77
C ASN A 308 -17.82 12.23 27.73
N LEU A 309 -16.79 12.19 26.89
CA LEU A 309 -15.76 13.24 26.74
C LEU A 309 -15.91 14.01 25.42
N ALA A 310 -16.41 13.34 24.38
CA ALA A 310 -17.21 13.95 23.32
C ALA A 310 -18.60 13.32 23.31
N PHE A 311 -19.61 14.09 22.90
CA PHE A 311 -21.01 13.65 22.85
C PHE A 311 -21.77 14.44 21.78
N VAL A 312 -22.25 13.77 20.74
CA VAL A 312 -22.81 14.41 19.54
C VAL A 312 -24.17 13.81 19.18
N SER A 313 -25.08 14.63 18.65
CA SER A 313 -26.37 14.17 18.10
C SER A 313 -26.16 13.49 16.74
N THR A 314 -26.54 12.23 16.61
CA THR A 314 -26.34 11.41 15.40
C THR A 314 -27.58 10.54 15.12
N PRO A 315 -28.75 11.12 14.83
CA PRO A 315 -29.99 10.38 14.64
C PRO A 315 -29.95 9.48 13.40
N GLY A 316 -30.34 8.22 13.57
CA GLY A 316 -30.43 7.24 12.49
C GLY A 316 -29.10 6.92 11.81
N ILE A 317 -27.97 7.08 12.52
CA ILE A 317 -26.63 6.92 11.94
C ILE A 317 -26.32 5.45 11.59
N ASN A 318 -26.69 4.51 12.46
CA ASN A 318 -26.65 3.06 12.19
C ASN A 318 -27.86 2.61 11.37
N SER A 319 -27.78 1.43 10.74
CA SER A 319 -28.90 0.76 10.07
C SER A 319 -29.06 -0.68 10.56
N PRO A 320 -30.30 -1.19 10.75
CA PRO A 320 -30.53 -2.58 11.18
C PRO A 320 -30.23 -3.62 10.09
N THR A 321 -30.19 -3.23 8.81
CA THR A 321 -30.06 -4.14 7.65
C THR A 321 -28.80 -3.90 6.82
N GLU A 322 -28.35 -2.64 6.75
CA GLU A 322 -27.26 -2.19 5.89
C GLU A 322 -25.96 -2.01 6.68
N LEU A 323 -24.87 -2.60 6.20
CA LEU A 323 -23.52 -2.30 6.68
C LEU A 323 -23.14 -0.87 6.27
N ARG A 324 -23.01 0.02 7.25
CA ARG A 324 -22.58 1.40 7.03
C ARG A 324 -21.11 1.58 7.38
N THR A 325 -20.37 2.21 6.49
CA THR A 325 -18.95 2.52 6.68
C THR A 325 -18.76 3.62 7.73
N PHE A 326 -17.81 3.39 8.62
CA PHE A 326 -17.30 4.31 9.62
C PHE A 326 -15.77 4.31 9.58
N TRP A 327 -15.17 5.42 9.99
CA TRP A 327 -13.73 5.54 10.15
C TRP A 327 -13.38 6.10 11.54
N ILE A 328 -12.26 5.64 12.10
CA ILE A 328 -11.68 6.14 13.34
C ILE A 328 -10.22 6.48 13.05
N ASN A 329 -9.77 7.66 13.47
CA ASN A 329 -8.37 8.07 13.46
C ASN A 329 -7.91 8.39 14.88
N CYS A 330 -6.85 7.74 15.34
CA CYS A 330 -6.17 7.98 16.61
C CYS A 330 -4.83 8.65 16.31
N ALA A 331 -4.84 9.98 16.15
CA ALA A 331 -3.67 10.74 15.72
C ALA A 331 -2.53 10.68 16.77
N PRO A 332 -1.25 10.83 16.36
CA PRO A 332 -0.09 10.74 17.27
C PRO A 332 -0.09 11.80 18.37
N ASP A 333 -0.86 12.88 18.19
CA ASP A 333 -0.99 14.01 19.11
C ASP A 333 -2.11 13.84 20.16
N GLY A 334 -2.69 12.63 20.24
CA GLY A 334 -3.78 12.29 21.16
C GLY A 334 -5.18 12.58 20.64
N THR A 335 -5.35 13.08 19.41
CA THR A 335 -6.68 13.37 18.85
C THR A 335 -7.36 12.11 18.32
N ILE A 336 -8.50 11.75 18.92
CA ILE A 336 -9.40 10.69 18.45
C ILE A 336 -10.54 11.33 17.66
N SER A 337 -10.63 11.01 16.38
CA SER A 337 -11.64 11.52 15.45
C SER A 337 -12.43 10.37 14.81
N VAL A 338 -13.75 10.54 14.70
CA VAL A 338 -14.69 9.53 14.22
C VAL A 338 -15.57 10.12 13.11
N GLY A 339 -15.62 9.44 11.97
CA GLY A 339 -16.41 9.85 10.81
C GLY A 339 -17.18 8.70 10.15
N LYS A 340 -17.91 9.04 9.09
CA LYS A 340 -18.85 8.14 8.40
C LYS A 340 -18.53 8.15 6.90
N GLY A 341 -18.78 7.03 6.22
CA GLY A 341 -18.63 6.94 4.76
C GLY A 341 -17.23 7.34 4.31
N ASP A 342 -17.18 8.30 3.38
CA ASP A 342 -15.97 8.97 2.89
C ASP A 342 -15.97 10.46 3.30
N ASP A 343 -16.70 10.81 4.35
CA ASP A 343 -16.81 12.18 4.85
C ASP A 343 -15.43 12.60 5.40
N ALA A 344 -14.84 13.66 4.84
CA ALA A 344 -13.50 14.13 5.21
C ALA A 344 -13.46 14.65 6.66
N GLN A 345 -14.51 15.37 7.08
CA GLN A 345 -14.63 15.89 8.44
C GLN A 345 -15.23 14.83 9.39
N PRO A 346 -14.70 14.66 10.61
CA PRO A 346 -15.30 13.79 11.60
C PRO A 346 -16.63 14.37 12.10
N PHE A 347 -17.62 13.50 12.36
CA PHE A 347 -18.84 13.93 13.07
C PHE A 347 -18.62 14.03 14.59
N MET A 348 -17.49 13.53 15.11
CA MET A 348 -17.15 13.55 16.54
C MET A 348 -15.64 13.48 16.72
N SER A 349 -15.07 14.34 17.57
CA SER A 349 -13.63 14.35 17.88
C SER A 349 -13.37 14.75 19.33
N TRP A 350 -12.26 14.28 19.90
CA TRP A 350 -11.76 14.63 21.24
C TRP A 350 -10.23 14.42 21.30
N ARG A 351 -9.51 15.30 22.01
CA ARG A 351 -8.06 15.15 22.27
C ARG A 351 -7.83 14.67 23.70
N ASP A 352 -7.08 13.58 23.85
CA ASP A 352 -6.63 13.09 25.15
C ASP A 352 -5.38 13.87 25.63
N PRO A 353 -5.40 14.50 26.82
CA PRO A 353 -4.20 15.09 27.42
C PRO A 353 -3.13 14.06 27.82
N ASN A 354 -3.48 12.78 27.96
CA ASN A 354 -2.56 11.69 28.30
C ASN A 354 -2.83 10.44 27.41
N PRO A 355 -2.45 10.48 26.13
CA PRO A 355 -2.92 9.54 25.12
C PRO A 355 -2.37 8.12 25.28
N LEU A 356 -3.23 7.13 25.09
CA LEU A 356 -2.86 5.73 24.99
C LEU A 356 -2.23 5.42 23.65
N ARG A 357 -1.23 4.53 23.67
CA ARG A 357 -0.86 3.74 22.50
C ARG A 357 -2.01 2.80 22.14
N VAL A 358 -2.80 3.18 21.15
CA VAL A 358 -3.77 2.28 20.51
C VAL A 358 -3.00 1.25 19.66
N SER A 359 -3.40 -0.01 19.72
CA SER A 359 -2.85 -1.10 18.90
C SER A 359 -3.86 -2.20 18.57
N TYR A 360 -4.96 -2.32 19.32
CA TYR A 360 -6.04 -3.27 19.03
C TYR A 360 -7.40 -2.57 19.02
N ALA A 361 -8.30 -3.06 18.17
CA ALA A 361 -9.72 -2.70 18.15
C ALA A 361 -10.59 -3.88 18.61
N GLY A 362 -11.45 -3.65 19.59
CA GLY A 362 -12.50 -4.56 20.01
C GLY A 362 -13.87 -4.08 19.55
N TYR A 363 -14.84 -4.98 19.32
CA TYR A 363 -16.17 -4.60 18.84
C TYR A 363 -17.31 -5.25 19.64
N SER A 364 -18.38 -4.49 19.90
CA SER A 364 -19.61 -4.92 20.58
C SER A 364 -20.80 -4.14 20.06
N THR A 365 -22.01 -4.69 20.13
CA THR A 365 -23.25 -3.89 20.15
C THR A 365 -23.66 -3.58 21.58
N GLY A 366 -24.58 -2.63 21.76
CA GLY A 366 -25.19 -2.34 23.06
C GLY A 366 -26.17 -3.42 23.51
N TRP A 367 -26.58 -3.36 24.79
CA TRP A 367 -27.45 -4.34 25.42
C TRP A 367 -28.74 -4.60 24.63
N GLY A 368 -29.00 -5.86 24.30
CA GLY A 368 -30.21 -6.25 23.57
C GLY A 368 -30.20 -5.93 22.07
N SER A 369 -29.13 -5.34 21.52
CA SER A 369 -28.93 -5.21 20.07
C SER A 369 -27.93 -6.26 19.58
N THR A 370 -28.24 -6.91 18.46
CA THR A 370 -27.26 -7.65 17.65
C THR A 370 -26.66 -6.75 16.58
N GLY A 371 -25.57 -7.18 15.96
CA GLY A 371 -24.95 -6.46 14.86
C GLY A 371 -24.10 -7.32 13.92
N ARG A 372 -23.97 -6.87 12.68
CA ARG A 372 -23.04 -7.41 11.67
C ARG A 372 -21.91 -6.40 11.48
N TRP A 373 -20.72 -6.89 11.21
CA TRP A 373 -19.49 -6.11 11.16
C TRP A 373 -18.59 -6.60 10.01
N LYS A 374 -17.83 -5.68 9.40
CA LYS A 374 -16.90 -5.97 8.29
C LYS A 374 -15.66 -5.09 8.43
N PHE A 375 -14.50 -5.70 8.57
CA PHE A 375 -13.21 -5.02 8.68
C PHE A 375 -12.36 -5.36 7.45
N CYS A 376 -12.13 -4.38 6.57
CA CYS A 376 -11.36 -4.57 5.33
C CYS A 376 -9.94 -3.94 5.41
N SER A 377 -9.77 -2.85 6.16
CA SER A 377 -8.44 -2.22 6.34
C SER A 377 -7.66 -2.79 7.53
N ILE A 378 -8.28 -3.61 8.39
CA ILE A 378 -7.60 -4.33 9.48
C ILE A 378 -7.35 -5.76 9.03
N ARG A 379 -6.25 -5.95 8.29
CA ARG A 379 -5.93 -7.19 7.57
C ARG A 379 -5.36 -8.27 8.50
N ASP A 380 -5.72 -9.53 8.28
CA ASP A 380 -5.06 -10.69 8.92
C ASP A 380 -3.91 -11.17 8.03
N ASP A 381 -2.95 -10.29 7.70
CA ASP A 381 -1.76 -10.51 6.84
C ASP A 381 -0.75 -11.55 7.43
N CYS A 382 -1.23 -12.42 8.32
CA CYS A 382 -0.44 -13.33 9.11
C CYS A 382 -0.20 -14.67 8.41
N LEU A 383 1.05 -15.00 8.13
CA LEU A 383 1.41 -16.25 7.47
C LEU A 383 1.15 -17.45 8.38
N LEU A 384 0.13 -18.23 8.03
CA LEU A 384 -0.15 -19.53 8.63
C LEU A 384 0.76 -20.60 8.02
N LYS A 385 1.44 -21.36 8.88
CA LYS A 385 2.36 -22.43 8.48
C LYS A 385 2.16 -23.69 9.33
N THR A 386 2.63 -24.83 8.81
CA THR A 386 2.60 -26.12 9.52
C THR A 386 3.97 -26.80 9.49
N THR A 387 4.15 -27.74 10.40
CA THR A 387 5.36 -28.55 10.59
C THR A 387 4.98 -30.03 10.72
N ASP A 388 5.71 -30.87 9.99
CA ASP A 388 5.65 -32.33 10.00
C ASP A 388 6.57 -32.92 11.08
N THR A 389 6.57 -34.24 11.23
CA THR A 389 7.33 -34.96 12.27
C THR A 389 8.85 -35.01 12.03
N ALA A 390 9.33 -34.45 10.92
CA ALA A 390 10.74 -34.42 10.53
C ALA A 390 11.41 -33.14 11.05
N TYR A 391 12.52 -33.27 11.78
CA TYR A 391 13.28 -32.12 12.28
C TYR A 391 14.07 -31.44 11.15
N ARG A 392 13.41 -30.50 10.47
CA ARG A 392 13.95 -29.66 9.40
C ARG A 392 13.36 -28.26 9.52
N TYR A 393 14.22 -27.24 9.52
CA TYR A 393 13.73 -25.88 9.41
C TYR A 393 13.15 -25.65 8.03
N ARG A 394 12.06 -24.89 7.99
CA ARG A 394 11.60 -24.19 6.80
C ARG A 394 11.91 -22.72 6.96
N TRP A 395 12.39 -22.12 5.89
CA TRP A 395 12.82 -20.71 5.83
C TRP A 395 11.97 -19.93 4.81
N ASP A 396 10.73 -20.38 4.57
CA ASP A 396 9.73 -19.74 3.72
C ASP A 396 8.88 -18.70 4.47
N VAL A 397 9.51 -18.05 5.46
CA VAL A 397 9.01 -16.88 6.19
C VAL A 397 9.79 -15.66 5.67
N PRO A 398 9.15 -14.49 5.45
CA PRO A 398 9.80 -13.31 4.92
C PRO A 398 10.94 -12.78 5.79
N GLN A 399 11.72 -11.86 5.22
CA GLN A 399 12.82 -11.21 5.92
C GLN A 399 12.31 -10.39 7.12
N LEU A 400 13.06 -10.43 8.21
CA LEU A 400 12.78 -9.68 9.44
C LEU A 400 13.11 -8.20 9.22
N THR A 401 12.12 -7.33 9.43
CA THR A 401 12.24 -5.87 9.22
C THR A 401 12.65 -5.12 10.50
N GLY A 402 13.27 -5.80 11.47
CA GLY A 402 13.65 -5.22 12.76
C GLY A 402 14.18 -6.26 13.76
N THR A 403 14.66 -5.79 14.91
CA THR A 403 15.29 -6.60 15.96
C THR A 403 14.32 -7.51 16.72
N ARG A 404 13.07 -7.06 16.91
CA ARG A 404 12.01 -7.80 17.62
C ARG A 404 10.91 -8.25 16.67
N PHE A 405 10.49 -9.51 16.79
CA PHE A 405 9.35 -10.07 16.08
C PHE A 405 8.51 -10.99 16.98
N THR A 406 7.26 -11.20 16.59
CA THR A 406 6.25 -11.97 17.32
C THR A 406 5.64 -13.02 16.41
N PHE A 407 5.50 -14.24 16.94
CA PHE A 407 4.87 -15.37 16.27
C PHE A 407 3.96 -16.11 17.24
N GLN A 408 3.07 -16.96 16.72
CA GLN A 408 2.32 -17.91 17.53
C GLN A 408 2.67 -19.34 17.11
N ALA A 409 2.72 -20.26 18.06
CA ALA A 409 2.93 -21.68 17.77
C ALA A 409 2.06 -22.58 18.67
N SER A 410 1.64 -23.72 18.12
CA SER A 410 1.00 -24.82 18.85
C SER A 410 1.70 -26.14 18.49
N ALA A 411 2.28 -26.82 19.47
CA ALA A 411 2.91 -28.12 19.33
C ALA A 411 2.75 -28.92 20.63
N ARG A 412 2.76 -30.25 20.53
CA ARG A 412 2.63 -31.14 21.70
C ARG A 412 3.89 -31.14 22.58
N ASN A 413 5.05 -31.13 21.93
CA ASN A 413 6.35 -31.14 22.57
C ASN A 413 7.00 -29.74 22.43
N ASP A 414 7.81 -29.57 21.40
CA ASP A 414 8.84 -28.55 21.24
C ASP A 414 8.73 -27.82 19.91
N VAL A 415 8.96 -26.50 19.97
CA VAL A 415 9.04 -25.62 18.81
C VAL A 415 10.44 -25.00 18.74
N HIS A 416 10.99 -24.95 17.53
CA HIS A 416 12.35 -24.51 17.26
C HIS A 416 12.30 -23.36 16.27
N VAL A 417 12.96 -22.25 16.60
CA VAL A 417 13.17 -21.11 15.70
C VAL A 417 14.67 -21.02 15.38
N GLY A 418 15.00 -21.04 14.10
CA GLY A 418 16.34 -20.77 13.59
C GLY A 418 16.48 -19.29 13.25
N LEU A 419 17.61 -18.66 13.56
CA LEU A 419 17.86 -17.24 13.23
C LEU A 419 19.21 -17.12 12.51
N SER A 420 19.22 -16.44 11.36
CA SER A 420 20.38 -16.41 10.46
C SER A 420 20.45 -15.10 9.66
N SER A 421 21.62 -14.81 9.09
CA SER A 421 21.83 -13.76 8.09
C SER A 421 21.28 -14.15 6.71
N VAL A 422 21.04 -15.44 6.46
CA VAL A 422 20.54 -16.03 5.19
C VAL A 422 19.32 -16.94 5.43
N HIS A 423 18.53 -17.18 4.38
CA HIS A 423 17.26 -17.91 4.45
C HIS A 423 17.41 -19.45 4.34
N HIS A 424 18.45 -20.04 4.94
CA HIS A 424 18.67 -21.50 4.93
C HIS A 424 19.52 -21.98 6.12
N ASP A 425 19.56 -23.29 6.35
CA ASP A 425 20.38 -23.94 7.38
C ASP A 425 21.87 -23.69 7.10
N VAL A 426 22.53 -22.95 7.99
CA VAL A 426 23.98 -22.73 8.00
C VAL A 426 24.61 -23.27 9.29
N SER A 427 25.93 -23.48 9.26
CA SER A 427 26.68 -23.95 10.43
C SER A 427 26.68 -22.95 11.59
N ASP A 428 26.63 -21.65 11.29
CA ASP A 428 26.65 -20.57 12.28
C ASP A 428 25.35 -19.76 12.25
N MET A 429 24.41 -20.16 13.10
CA MET A 429 23.06 -19.62 13.26
C MET A 429 22.67 -19.68 14.74
N TYR A 430 21.59 -19.02 15.15
CA TYR A 430 20.97 -19.32 16.45
C TYR A 430 19.89 -20.39 16.32
N GLU A 431 19.81 -21.28 17.31
CA GLU A 431 18.64 -22.13 17.55
C GLU A 431 17.99 -21.72 18.88
N ILE A 432 16.73 -21.30 18.81
CA ILE A 432 15.86 -21.05 19.96
C ILE A 432 14.91 -22.23 20.11
N VAL A 433 14.98 -22.94 21.23
CA VAL A 433 14.10 -24.07 21.55
C VAL A 433 13.11 -23.61 22.62
N ILE A 434 11.81 -23.70 22.35
CA ILE A 434 10.74 -23.39 23.31
C ILE A 434 9.94 -24.66 23.57
N GLY A 435 9.82 -25.06 24.85
CA GLY A 435 9.16 -26.32 25.24
C GLY A 435 9.93 -27.59 24.79
N GLY A 436 11.24 -27.51 24.64
CA GLY A 436 12.14 -28.65 24.58
C GLY A 436 11.92 -29.67 25.71
N TRP A 437 12.49 -30.86 25.53
CA TRP A 437 12.48 -31.94 26.54
C TRP A 437 11.04 -32.30 26.98
N ARG A 438 10.16 -32.60 26.01
CA ARG A 438 8.72 -32.90 26.21
C ARG A 438 7.93 -31.76 26.87
N ASN A 439 8.06 -30.53 26.36
CA ASN A 439 7.35 -29.34 26.88
C ASN A 439 7.70 -29.03 28.35
N THR A 440 8.98 -29.18 28.73
CA THR A 440 9.45 -28.91 30.11
C THR A 440 10.49 -27.80 30.23
N ARG A 441 11.28 -27.51 29.18
CA ARG A 441 12.40 -26.55 29.24
C ARG A 441 12.57 -25.78 27.93
N SER A 442 13.22 -24.64 27.97
CA SER A 442 13.57 -23.82 26.80
C SER A 442 15.07 -23.54 26.76
N ALA A 443 15.65 -23.33 25.58
CA ALA A 443 17.08 -23.09 25.39
C ALA A 443 17.41 -22.09 24.27
N ILE A 444 18.55 -21.40 24.39
CA ILE A 444 19.22 -20.65 23.31
C ILE A 444 20.51 -21.38 22.97
N ARG A 445 20.86 -21.50 21.69
CA ARG A 445 22.05 -22.20 21.17
C ARG A 445 22.68 -21.43 20.02
N ARG A 446 24.00 -21.56 19.86
CA ARG A 446 24.74 -21.22 18.64
C ARG A 446 25.01 -22.53 17.88
N ARG A 447 24.51 -22.61 16.65
CA ARG A 447 24.27 -23.77 15.77
C ARG A 447 23.10 -24.69 16.16
N LYS A 448 22.53 -25.32 15.12
CA LYS A 448 21.52 -26.39 15.18
C LYS A 448 22.02 -27.56 16.05
N GLN A 449 21.24 -27.95 17.05
CA GLN A 449 21.61 -28.94 18.08
C GLN A 449 22.95 -28.62 18.81
N GLY A 450 23.30 -27.35 18.93
CA GLY A 450 24.45 -26.88 19.69
C GLY A 450 24.32 -27.04 21.22
N PRO A 451 25.38 -26.76 21.98
CA PRO A 451 25.31 -26.67 23.44
C PRO A 451 24.33 -25.57 23.86
N ASN A 452 23.57 -25.80 24.94
CA ASN A 452 22.65 -24.80 25.48
C ASN A 452 23.45 -23.65 26.13
N LEU A 453 23.25 -22.42 25.66
CA LEU A 453 23.92 -21.19 26.12
C LEU A 453 23.05 -20.41 27.13
N ALA A 454 21.73 -20.46 26.95
CA ALA A 454 20.76 -20.29 28.03
C ALA A 454 19.87 -21.55 28.11
N PHE A 455 19.38 -21.86 29.30
CA PHE A 455 18.55 -23.04 29.57
C PHE A 455 17.63 -22.78 30.76
N VAL A 456 16.31 -22.81 30.55
CA VAL A 456 15.31 -22.38 31.55
C VAL A 456 14.22 -23.45 31.70
N SER A 457 13.71 -23.62 32.92
CA SER A 457 12.54 -24.46 33.19
C SER A 457 11.26 -23.76 32.71
N THR A 458 10.52 -24.38 31.80
CA THR A 458 9.32 -23.81 31.17
C THR A 458 8.24 -24.91 30.98
N PRO A 459 7.72 -25.49 32.08
CA PRO A 459 6.77 -26.60 32.01
C PRO A 459 5.44 -26.17 31.39
N GLY A 460 4.95 -26.94 30.41
CA GLY A 460 3.68 -26.70 29.74
C GLY A 460 3.59 -25.38 28.97
N ILE A 461 4.72 -24.84 28.50
CA ILE A 461 4.78 -23.54 27.83
C ILE A 461 4.10 -23.57 26.44
N ASN A 462 4.31 -24.63 25.67
CA ASN A 462 3.59 -24.91 24.42
C ASN A 462 2.21 -25.53 24.71
N SER A 463 1.32 -25.52 23.71
CA SER A 463 0.04 -26.25 23.76
C SER A 463 -0.18 -27.07 22.48
N PRO A 464 -0.74 -28.29 22.56
CA PRO A 464 -1.02 -29.11 21.38
C PRO A 464 -2.20 -28.60 20.53
N THR A 465 -3.07 -27.74 21.08
CA THR A 465 -4.32 -27.30 20.45
C THR A 465 -4.41 -25.78 20.26
N GLU A 466 -3.85 -25.02 21.20
CA GLU A 466 -3.89 -23.56 21.28
C GLU A 466 -2.63 -22.94 20.65
N LEU A 467 -2.81 -22.00 19.71
CA LEU A 467 -1.71 -21.16 19.21
C LEU A 467 -1.31 -20.17 20.30
N ARG A 468 -0.10 -20.31 20.84
CA ARG A 468 0.42 -19.42 21.89
C ARG A 468 1.40 -18.42 21.32
N THR A 469 1.21 -17.15 21.66
CA THR A 469 2.08 -16.05 21.27
C THR A 469 3.42 -16.11 21.98
N PHE A 470 4.49 -15.90 21.22
CA PHE A 470 5.88 -15.78 21.65
C PHE A 470 6.55 -14.62 20.93
N TRP A 471 7.50 -13.97 21.58
CA TRP A 471 8.32 -12.92 20.96
C TRP A 471 9.81 -13.23 21.13
N ILE A 472 10.59 -12.84 20.12
CA ILE A 472 12.06 -12.89 20.14
C ILE A 472 12.56 -11.47 19.83
N ASN A 473 13.54 -11.00 20.60
CA ASN A 473 14.28 -9.77 20.34
C ASN A 473 15.77 -10.08 20.22
N CYS A 474 16.38 -9.74 19.09
CA CYS A 474 17.82 -9.81 18.84
C CYS A 474 18.36 -8.37 18.88
N ALA A 475 18.73 -7.90 20.07
CA ALA A 475 19.16 -6.52 20.26
C ALA A 475 20.52 -6.24 19.58
N PRO A 476 20.80 -4.99 19.15
CA PRO A 476 22.05 -4.65 18.46
C PRO A 476 23.31 -4.88 19.30
N ASP A 477 23.17 -5.02 20.61
CA ASP A 477 24.24 -5.24 21.58
C ASP A 477 24.57 -6.74 21.82
N GLY A 478 24.01 -7.63 20.99
CA GLY A 478 24.17 -9.08 21.09
C GLY A 478 23.18 -9.79 22.02
N THR A 479 22.25 -9.08 22.66
CA THR A 479 21.29 -9.71 23.58
C THR A 479 20.13 -10.36 22.82
N ILE A 480 20.03 -11.69 22.89
CA ILE A 480 18.89 -12.46 22.43
C ILE A 480 17.96 -12.70 23.62
N SER A 481 16.73 -12.22 23.53
CA SER A 481 15.71 -12.33 24.58
C SER A 481 14.41 -12.93 24.02
N VAL A 482 13.81 -13.86 24.77
CA VAL A 482 12.64 -14.63 24.38
C VAL A 482 11.56 -14.50 25.46
N GLY A 483 10.35 -14.13 25.07
CA GLY A 483 9.20 -13.99 25.96
C GLY A 483 7.92 -14.58 25.39
N LYS A 484 6.85 -14.55 26.18
CA LYS A 484 5.55 -15.17 25.91
C LYS A 484 4.47 -14.08 25.95
N GLY A 485 3.40 -14.24 25.16
CA GLY A 485 2.27 -13.30 25.16
C GLY A 485 2.72 -11.86 24.94
N ASP A 486 2.18 -10.97 25.76
CA ASP A 486 2.54 -9.55 25.83
C ASP A 486 3.49 -9.26 27.03
N ASP A 487 4.10 -10.31 27.64
CA ASP A 487 4.97 -10.18 28.80
C ASP A 487 6.15 -9.24 28.50
N ALA A 488 6.33 -8.20 29.31
CA ALA A 488 7.39 -7.21 29.11
C ALA A 488 8.80 -7.78 29.38
N GLN A 489 8.90 -8.74 30.30
CA GLN A 489 10.16 -9.41 30.66
C GLN A 489 10.32 -10.73 29.87
N PRO A 490 11.53 -11.05 29.37
CA PRO A 490 11.78 -12.35 28.76
C PRO A 490 11.81 -13.47 29.81
N PHE A 491 11.29 -14.65 29.49
CA PHE A 491 11.49 -15.84 30.30
C PHE A 491 12.88 -16.48 30.09
N MET A 492 13.59 -16.08 29.03
CA MET A 492 14.91 -16.60 28.69
C MET A 492 15.71 -15.53 27.92
N SER A 493 16.96 -15.30 28.31
CA SER A 493 17.85 -14.35 27.64
C SER A 493 19.30 -14.82 27.67
N TRP A 494 20.09 -14.40 26.68
CA TRP A 494 21.52 -14.64 26.57
C TRP A 494 22.18 -13.50 25.78
N ARG A 495 23.40 -13.10 26.14
CA ARG A 495 24.20 -12.12 25.39
C ARG A 495 25.33 -12.82 24.65
N ASP A 496 25.40 -12.56 23.36
CA ASP A 496 26.47 -13.04 22.49
C ASP A 496 27.71 -12.13 22.53
N PRO A 497 28.93 -12.65 22.78
CA PRO A 497 30.16 -11.88 22.63
C PRO A 497 30.57 -11.63 21.16
N ASN A 498 29.97 -12.32 20.18
CA ASN A 498 30.22 -12.12 18.75
C ASN A 498 28.91 -12.22 17.92
N PRO A 499 28.05 -11.18 17.94
CA PRO A 499 26.68 -11.25 17.43
C PRO A 499 26.57 -11.51 15.92
N LEU A 500 25.60 -12.34 15.51
CA LEU A 500 25.18 -12.46 14.11
C LEU A 500 24.24 -11.33 13.71
N ARG A 501 24.37 -10.85 12.48
CA ARG A 501 23.29 -10.11 11.82
C ARG A 501 22.14 -11.06 11.54
N VAL A 502 21.07 -10.97 12.32
CA VAL A 502 19.83 -11.72 12.10
C VAL A 502 18.97 -11.00 11.06
N SER A 503 18.75 -11.65 9.91
CA SER A 503 17.90 -11.17 8.81
C SER A 503 16.68 -12.06 8.59
N TYR A 504 16.77 -13.37 8.87
CA TYR A 504 15.71 -14.35 8.58
C TYR A 504 15.40 -15.22 9.80
N ALA A 505 14.16 -15.69 9.87
CA ALA A 505 13.70 -16.68 10.84
C ALA A 505 13.24 -17.96 10.12
N GLY A 506 13.80 -19.10 10.51
CA GLY A 506 13.35 -20.44 10.13
C GLY A 506 12.55 -21.09 11.26
N TYR A 507 11.65 -22.03 10.94
CA TYR A 507 10.81 -22.71 11.95
C TYR A 507 10.75 -24.23 11.75
N SER A 508 10.73 -24.97 12.86
CA SER A 508 10.63 -26.45 12.91
C SER A 508 9.99 -26.91 14.22
N THR A 509 9.44 -28.10 14.28
CA THR A 509 9.17 -28.82 15.54
C THR A 509 10.21 -29.90 15.79
N GLY A 510 10.32 -30.37 17.04
CA GLY A 510 11.22 -31.47 17.38
C GLY A 510 10.73 -32.82 16.81
N TRP A 511 11.65 -33.78 16.76
CA TRP A 511 11.43 -35.11 16.18
C TRP A 511 10.14 -35.77 16.69
N GLY A 512 9.27 -36.18 15.76
CA GLY A 512 8.00 -36.84 16.09
C GLY A 512 6.88 -35.91 16.61
N SER A 513 7.12 -34.60 16.76
CA SER A 513 6.05 -33.61 16.96
C SER A 513 5.70 -32.95 15.64
N THR A 514 4.40 -32.72 15.41
CA THR A 514 3.92 -31.72 14.46
C THR A 514 3.66 -30.40 15.18
N GLY A 515 3.37 -29.34 14.42
CA GLY A 515 2.95 -28.05 14.95
C GLY A 515 2.31 -27.13 13.93
N ARG A 516 1.53 -26.17 14.42
CA ARG A 516 0.91 -25.07 13.65
C ARG A 516 1.56 -23.76 14.09
N TRP A 517 1.68 -22.82 13.16
CA TRP A 517 2.37 -21.55 13.35
C TRP A 517 1.58 -20.41 12.71
N LYS A 518 1.64 -19.21 13.30
CA LYS A 518 1.07 -17.97 12.75
C LYS A 518 2.07 -16.83 12.92
N PHE A 519 2.57 -16.27 11.81
CA PHE A 519 3.54 -15.16 11.82
C PHE A 519 2.85 -13.86 11.40
N CYS A 520 2.48 -13.03 12.39
CA CYS A 520 1.72 -11.78 12.14
C CYS A 520 2.60 -10.54 11.97
N SER A 521 3.81 -10.50 12.56
CA SER A 521 4.67 -9.32 12.53
C SER A 521 5.84 -9.45 11.54
N ILE A 522 5.81 -10.45 10.66
CA ILE A 522 6.85 -10.69 9.65
C ILE A 522 6.20 -10.52 8.28
N ARG A 523 6.40 -9.34 7.68
CA ARG A 523 5.65 -8.85 6.52
C ARG A 523 6.01 -9.61 5.24
N ASP A 524 5.03 -10.15 4.52
CA ASP A 524 5.27 -10.68 3.17
C ASP A 524 5.53 -9.53 2.19
N GLN A 525 6.81 -9.31 1.86
CA GLN A 525 7.28 -8.21 1.00
C GLN A 525 6.99 -8.51 -0.48
N ARG A 526 5.71 -8.66 -0.84
CA ARG A 526 5.25 -8.93 -2.20
C ARG A 526 4.37 -7.85 -2.82
N THR A 527 3.98 -6.82 -2.07
CA THR A 527 3.36 -5.60 -2.64
C THR A 527 3.79 -4.35 -1.86
N PHE A 528 4.60 -3.50 -2.52
CA PHE A 528 4.89 -2.07 -2.26
C PHE A 528 5.08 -1.62 -0.78
N THR A 529 6.19 -0.98 -0.41
CA THR A 529 7.09 -0.16 -1.22
C THR A 529 8.43 -0.83 -1.57
N ASP A 530 8.80 -0.78 -2.85
CA ASP A 530 10.22 -0.73 -3.21
C ASP A 530 10.79 0.62 -2.73
N PRO A 531 12.00 0.68 -2.16
CA PRO A 531 12.55 1.93 -1.65
C PRO A 531 12.90 2.88 -2.80
N ASN A 532 12.55 4.16 -2.68
CA ASN A 532 13.06 5.19 -3.58
C ASN A 532 14.60 5.22 -3.49
N LEU A 533 15.27 4.80 -4.56
CA LEU A 533 16.72 4.64 -4.60
C LEU A 533 17.49 5.95 -4.73
N ALA A 534 16.78 7.01 -5.18
CA ALA A 534 17.30 8.35 -5.36
C ALA A 534 17.27 9.18 -4.06
N SER A 535 16.41 8.85 -3.10
CA SER A 535 16.27 9.58 -1.83
C SER A 535 17.62 9.78 -1.12
N GLY A 536 17.97 11.04 -0.81
CA GLY A 536 19.22 11.43 -0.15
C GLY A 536 20.51 11.15 -0.93
N ARG A 537 20.43 10.91 -2.26
CA ARG A 537 21.61 10.64 -3.10
C ARG A 537 22.31 11.91 -3.58
N PRO A 538 23.59 11.82 -4.02
CA PRO A 538 24.24 12.89 -4.75
C PRO A 538 23.52 13.20 -6.08
N THR A 539 23.34 14.48 -6.36
CA THR A 539 22.62 15.00 -7.52
C THR A 539 23.38 16.15 -8.17
N HIS A 540 23.22 16.32 -9.48
CA HIS A 540 23.83 17.40 -10.26
C HIS A 540 22.83 17.95 -11.28
N GLN A 541 22.97 19.22 -11.65
CA GLN A 541 22.18 19.87 -12.70
C GLN A 541 23.04 20.80 -13.56
N SER A 542 22.57 21.13 -14.76
CA SER A 542 23.28 21.96 -15.75
C SER A 542 23.70 23.33 -15.21
N SER A 543 22.81 23.98 -14.46
CA SER A 543 23.08 25.21 -13.72
C SER A 543 22.09 25.34 -12.55
N THR A 544 22.37 26.21 -11.58
CA THR A 544 21.43 26.52 -10.48
C THR A 544 20.97 27.97 -10.58
N GLY A 545 19.65 28.18 -10.59
CA GLY A 545 19.00 29.49 -10.48
C GLY A 545 18.17 29.55 -9.19
N HIS A 546 17.90 30.77 -8.70
CA HIS A 546 17.03 31.02 -7.53
C HIS A 546 17.25 30.12 -6.30
N GLU A 547 18.50 29.71 -6.02
CA GLU A 547 18.85 28.79 -4.91
C GLU A 547 18.14 27.41 -4.95
N GLY A 548 17.61 27.03 -6.12
CA GLY A 548 17.00 25.72 -6.38
C GLY A 548 18.02 24.60 -6.54
N ASP A 549 18.75 24.29 -5.47
CA ASP A 549 19.79 23.25 -5.40
C ASP A 549 19.29 21.88 -5.90
N PRO A 550 20.08 21.11 -6.68
CA PRO A 550 19.65 19.84 -7.24
C PRO A 550 19.24 18.77 -6.22
N ALA A 551 19.73 18.84 -4.97
CA ALA A 551 19.43 17.84 -3.94
C ALA A 551 17.97 17.91 -3.45
N ARG A 552 17.28 19.04 -3.68
CA ARG A 552 15.86 19.22 -3.34
C ARG A 552 14.97 18.19 -4.02
N ALA A 553 15.29 17.78 -5.25
CA ALA A 553 14.56 16.74 -5.98
C ALA A 553 14.71 15.31 -5.39
N VAL A 554 15.45 15.12 -4.29
CA VAL A 554 15.57 13.82 -3.61
C VAL A 554 15.50 13.92 -2.08
N ASP A 555 14.99 15.04 -1.56
CA ASP A 555 14.92 15.28 -0.11
C ASP A 555 13.76 14.52 0.59
N GLY A 556 12.82 13.95 -0.18
CA GLY A 556 11.66 13.20 0.32
C GLY A 556 10.42 14.07 0.59
N ASN A 557 10.47 15.37 0.31
CA ASN A 557 9.35 16.31 0.43
C ASN A 557 8.82 16.69 -0.96
N ARG A 558 7.93 15.84 -1.49
CA ARG A 558 7.15 15.94 -2.75
C ARG A 558 6.26 17.19 -2.90
N SER A 559 6.62 18.35 -2.35
CA SER A 559 5.79 19.54 -2.37
C SER A 559 5.90 20.29 -3.69
N PRO A 560 4.83 20.42 -4.48
CA PRO A 560 4.87 21.05 -5.80
C PRO A 560 4.87 22.59 -5.74
N HIS A 561 5.08 23.18 -4.56
CA HIS A 561 5.02 24.62 -4.33
C HIS A 561 6.42 25.16 -4.02
N TRP A 562 6.90 26.07 -4.86
CA TRP A 562 8.23 26.68 -4.76
C TRP A 562 8.55 27.26 -3.37
N ALA A 563 7.57 27.91 -2.73
CA ALA A 563 7.72 28.52 -1.41
C ALA A 563 8.08 27.53 -0.29
N HIS A 564 7.88 26.22 -0.51
CA HIS A 564 8.24 25.17 0.46
C HIS A 564 9.69 24.67 0.30
N ASN A 565 10.47 25.24 -0.62
CA ASN A 565 11.91 25.00 -0.79
C ASN A 565 12.38 23.58 -1.17
N SER A 566 11.49 22.66 -1.57
CA SER A 566 11.87 21.33 -2.08
C SER A 566 11.82 21.19 -3.61
N CYS A 567 11.79 22.30 -4.35
CA CYS A 567 11.95 22.29 -5.81
C CYS A 567 13.36 22.76 -6.24
N THR A 568 13.98 22.03 -7.16
CA THR A 568 15.18 22.44 -7.90
C THR A 568 14.86 23.54 -8.92
N HIS A 569 15.86 24.26 -9.42
CA HIS A 569 15.66 25.24 -10.49
C HIS A 569 16.97 25.50 -11.26
N THR A 570 16.96 25.32 -12.58
CA THR A 570 18.07 25.76 -13.44
C THR A 570 17.96 27.23 -13.81
N ASN A 571 19.00 27.82 -14.39
CA ASN A 571 18.82 29.07 -15.12
C ASN A 571 18.07 28.82 -16.45
N GLU A 572 17.70 29.89 -17.15
CA GLU A 572 17.17 29.79 -18.51
C GLU A 572 18.32 29.47 -19.48
N GLU A 573 18.35 28.25 -20.01
CA GLU A 573 19.45 27.77 -20.85
C GLU A 573 18.96 26.83 -21.97
N ASN A 574 19.88 26.29 -22.76
CA ASN A 574 19.56 25.33 -23.82
C ASN A 574 19.77 23.90 -23.30
N ASP A 575 18.82 23.01 -23.56
CA ASP A 575 18.86 21.60 -23.15
C ASP A 575 19.19 21.33 -21.66
N PRO A 576 18.63 22.08 -20.67
CA PRO A 576 18.94 21.91 -19.25
C PRO A 576 18.62 20.50 -18.77
N TRP A 577 19.41 20.03 -17.82
CA TRP A 577 19.34 18.67 -17.30
C TRP A 577 19.62 18.61 -15.80
N TRP A 578 19.15 17.52 -15.19
CA TRP A 578 19.40 17.13 -13.81
C TRP A 578 19.67 15.61 -13.80
N TYR A 579 20.52 15.11 -12.89
CA TYR A 579 20.63 13.67 -12.64
C TYR A 579 20.95 13.34 -11.18
N VAL A 580 20.61 12.11 -10.80
CA VAL A 580 20.96 11.48 -9.53
C VAL A 580 21.95 10.33 -9.74
N ASP A 581 22.94 10.22 -8.85
CA ASP A 581 23.84 9.08 -8.76
C ASP A 581 23.34 8.08 -7.71
N LEU A 582 22.83 6.93 -8.14
CA LEU A 582 22.34 5.87 -7.25
C LEU A 582 23.47 5.19 -6.44
N GLY A 583 24.74 5.55 -6.67
CA GLY A 583 25.94 4.99 -6.04
C GLY A 583 26.33 3.59 -6.51
N HIS A 584 25.44 2.90 -7.24
CA HIS A 584 25.63 1.55 -7.75
C HIS A 584 24.77 1.32 -9.00
N TYR A 585 25.10 0.27 -9.78
CA TYR A 585 24.33 -0.08 -10.98
C TYR A 585 23.05 -0.83 -10.63
N VAL A 586 21.91 -0.31 -11.08
CA VAL A 586 20.56 -0.82 -10.82
C VAL A 586 19.82 -1.01 -12.15
N THR A 587 18.95 -2.02 -12.21
CA THR A 587 17.95 -2.19 -13.27
C THR A 587 16.71 -1.37 -12.87
N VAL A 588 16.42 -0.26 -13.55
CA VAL A 588 15.34 0.69 -13.20
C VAL A 588 14.01 0.27 -13.86
N ASP A 589 12.96 0.15 -13.06
CA ASP A 589 11.60 -0.13 -13.54
C ASP A 589 10.93 1.14 -14.06
N HIS A 590 10.82 2.16 -13.20
CA HIS A 590 10.24 3.46 -13.51
C HIS A 590 10.85 4.57 -12.66
N VAL A 591 10.60 5.80 -13.10
CA VAL A 591 10.99 7.04 -12.44
C VAL A 591 9.75 7.90 -12.28
N THR A 592 9.38 8.24 -11.04
CA THR A 592 8.26 9.14 -10.74
C THR A 592 8.81 10.55 -10.55
N ILE A 593 8.24 11.51 -11.26
CA ILE A 593 8.69 12.92 -11.25
C ILE A 593 7.55 13.78 -10.74
N VAL A 594 7.80 14.57 -9.69
CA VAL A 594 6.87 15.60 -9.20
C VAL A 594 7.26 16.95 -9.79
N ASN A 595 6.33 17.58 -10.48
CA ASN A 595 6.48 18.88 -11.15
C ASN A 595 6.02 20.02 -10.24
N ARG A 596 6.50 21.24 -10.51
CA ARG A 596 6.01 22.47 -9.87
C ARG A 596 4.58 22.76 -10.32
N ARG A 597 3.75 23.31 -9.42
CA ARG A 597 2.34 23.61 -9.67
C ARG A 597 1.85 24.96 -9.13
N ASP A 598 2.62 25.67 -8.29
CA ASP A 598 2.25 27.04 -7.85
C ASP A 598 2.36 28.08 -8.98
N CYS A 599 3.21 27.82 -9.97
CA CYS A 599 3.17 28.42 -11.29
C CYS A 599 3.85 27.48 -12.29
N CYS A 600 3.81 27.85 -13.57
CA CYS A 600 4.86 27.49 -14.52
C CYS A 600 5.01 25.97 -14.81
N SER A 601 3.95 25.19 -14.58
CA SER A 601 3.96 23.73 -14.70
C SER A 601 4.17 23.25 -16.14
N GLU A 602 3.84 24.10 -17.13
CA GLU A 602 4.04 23.85 -18.55
C GLU A 602 5.53 23.73 -18.93
N ARG A 603 6.44 24.37 -18.18
CA ARG A 603 7.87 24.48 -18.53
C ARG A 603 8.58 23.14 -18.69
N ILE A 604 8.14 22.10 -17.97
CA ILE A 604 8.74 20.76 -18.04
C ILE A 604 8.42 20.04 -19.37
N THR A 605 7.40 20.44 -20.11
CA THR A 605 6.96 19.74 -21.33
C THR A 605 7.61 20.32 -22.60
N PRO A 606 8.18 19.49 -23.50
CA PRO A 606 8.49 18.06 -23.35
C PRO A 606 9.78 17.84 -22.55
N PHE A 607 9.93 16.63 -21.99
CA PHE A 607 11.13 16.15 -21.30
C PHE A 607 11.55 14.75 -21.77
N ASP A 608 12.84 14.44 -21.61
CA ASP A 608 13.41 13.11 -21.76
C ASP A 608 13.86 12.57 -20.40
N VAL A 609 13.62 11.29 -20.11
CA VAL A 609 14.21 10.57 -18.98
C VAL A 609 15.22 9.58 -19.52
N HIS A 610 16.40 9.53 -18.90
CA HIS A 610 17.55 8.73 -19.33
C HIS A 610 18.08 7.87 -18.18
N VAL A 611 18.48 6.63 -18.46
CA VAL A 611 19.09 5.71 -17.48
C VAL A 611 20.32 5.06 -18.09
N GLY A 612 21.48 5.16 -17.42
CA GLY A 612 22.70 4.53 -17.94
C GLY A 612 23.96 4.70 -17.11
N TYR A 613 25.11 4.63 -17.79
CA TYR A 613 26.43 4.47 -17.18
C TYR A 613 27.30 5.73 -17.25
N SER A 614 26.85 6.77 -17.95
CA SER A 614 27.55 8.05 -18.12
C SER A 614 26.94 9.15 -17.24
N THR A 615 27.73 10.13 -16.82
CA THR A 615 27.25 11.38 -16.21
C THR A 615 26.79 12.40 -17.25
N ASP A 616 27.14 12.23 -18.53
CA ASP A 616 26.46 12.92 -19.63
C ASP A 616 25.08 12.27 -19.83
N VAL A 617 24.04 12.95 -19.35
CA VAL A 617 22.64 12.54 -19.43
C VAL A 617 22.23 12.19 -20.86
N ALA A 618 22.63 13.00 -21.85
CA ALA A 618 22.20 12.85 -23.24
C ALA A 618 22.80 11.61 -23.92
N SER A 619 23.98 11.14 -23.46
CA SER A 619 24.63 9.92 -23.96
C SER A 619 23.98 8.61 -23.48
N ASN A 620 23.17 8.65 -22.42
CA ASN A 620 22.51 7.46 -21.87
C ASN A 620 21.23 7.10 -22.65
N PRO A 621 20.82 5.81 -22.72
CA PRO A 621 19.53 5.40 -23.28
C PRO A 621 18.34 6.10 -22.62
N ARG A 622 17.33 6.46 -23.43
CA ARG A 622 16.06 7.05 -22.96
C ARG A 622 15.07 5.98 -22.51
N CYS A 623 14.32 6.29 -21.46
CA CYS A 623 13.12 5.56 -21.04
C CYS A 623 11.97 5.87 -22.01
N GLY A 624 12.00 5.29 -23.20
CA GLY A 624 11.03 5.57 -24.27
C GLY A 624 11.35 6.82 -25.09
N GLY A 625 10.31 7.60 -25.42
CA GLY A 625 10.41 8.81 -26.25
C GLY A 625 10.36 10.12 -25.44
N HIS A 626 9.91 11.19 -26.10
CA HIS A 626 9.64 12.47 -25.44
C HIS A 626 8.36 12.41 -24.60
N HIS A 627 8.49 12.65 -23.31
CA HIS A 627 7.39 12.69 -22.34
C HIS A 627 6.78 14.09 -22.25
N HIS A 628 5.50 14.13 -21.92
CA HIS A 628 4.71 15.34 -21.79
C HIS A 628 3.93 15.25 -20.49
N PHE A 629 4.01 16.28 -19.65
CA PHE A 629 3.24 16.36 -18.42
C PHE A 629 1.79 16.79 -18.76
N PRO A 630 0.77 15.98 -18.46
CA PRO A 630 -0.63 16.39 -18.68
C PRO A 630 -0.99 17.60 -17.80
N PRO A 631 -1.69 18.64 -18.30
CA PRO A 631 -1.92 19.89 -17.55
C PRO A 631 -2.61 19.73 -16.18
N THR A 632 -3.33 18.64 -15.97
CA THR A 632 -4.00 18.34 -14.69
C THR A 632 -3.13 17.57 -13.69
N GLU A 633 -2.09 16.88 -14.16
CA GLU A 633 -1.22 16.05 -13.32
C GLU A 633 -0.20 16.90 -12.54
N THR A 634 0.33 16.33 -11.46
CA THR A 634 1.36 16.96 -10.60
C THR A 634 2.56 16.03 -10.39
N GLU A 635 2.32 14.73 -10.53
CA GLU A 635 3.32 13.68 -10.61
C GLU A 635 3.11 12.87 -11.89
N HIS A 636 4.19 12.38 -12.49
CA HIS A 636 4.14 11.54 -13.68
C HIS A 636 5.19 10.42 -13.59
N ALA A 637 4.77 9.17 -13.84
CA ALA A 637 5.61 7.99 -13.71
C ALA A 637 6.09 7.51 -15.10
N VAL A 638 7.34 7.79 -15.42
CA VAL A 638 7.98 7.33 -16.67
C VAL A 638 8.53 5.92 -16.48
N ASN A 639 7.95 4.95 -17.19
CA ASN A 639 8.46 3.58 -17.19
C ASN A 639 9.74 3.47 -18.04
N CYS A 640 10.77 2.86 -17.46
CA CYS A 640 12.10 2.67 -18.04
C CYS A 640 12.35 1.25 -18.57
N GLY A 641 11.37 0.35 -18.50
CA GLY A 641 11.42 -0.97 -19.15
C GLY A 641 12.56 -1.88 -18.68
N GLY A 642 13.08 -1.66 -17.47
CA GLY A 642 14.25 -2.36 -16.96
C GLY A 642 15.59 -1.84 -17.49
N LEU A 643 15.71 -0.60 -17.98
CA LEU A 643 17.01 -0.03 -18.35
C LEU A 643 17.99 -0.07 -17.16
N ARG A 644 19.24 -0.47 -17.41
CA ARG A 644 20.26 -0.64 -16.37
C ARG A 644 21.26 0.50 -16.37
N GLY A 645 21.45 1.15 -15.22
CA GLY A 645 22.31 2.32 -15.07
C GLY A 645 22.73 2.58 -13.62
N ARG A 646 23.68 3.49 -13.43
CA ARG A 646 24.02 4.10 -12.13
C ARG A 646 23.47 5.52 -12.03
N TYR A 647 23.36 6.21 -13.17
CA TYR A 647 22.85 7.57 -13.26
C TYR A 647 21.45 7.54 -13.88
N VAL A 648 20.54 8.29 -13.27
CA VAL A 648 19.19 8.54 -13.78
C VAL A 648 19.05 10.04 -13.97
N GLY A 649 18.77 10.48 -15.19
CA GLY A 649 18.74 11.90 -15.55
C GLY A 649 17.48 12.31 -16.28
N ILE A 650 17.11 13.58 -16.12
CA ILE A 650 15.97 14.23 -16.74
C ILE A 650 16.50 15.43 -17.53
N ARG A 651 16.07 15.60 -18.78
CA ARG A 651 16.55 16.63 -19.70
C ARG A 651 15.39 17.30 -20.43
N LEU A 652 15.44 18.62 -20.59
CA LEU A 652 14.44 19.40 -21.31
C LEU A 652 14.95 19.78 -22.71
N PRO A 653 14.68 19.00 -23.76
CA PRO A 653 15.13 19.33 -25.11
C PRO A 653 14.56 20.69 -25.58
N GLY A 654 15.43 21.57 -26.09
CA GLY A 654 15.05 22.85 -26.68
C GLY A 654 15.89 24.03 -26.21
N LYS A 655 15.62 25.20 -26.80
CA LYS A 655 16.28 26.47 -26.46
C LYS A 655 15.51 27.20 -25.36
N ARG A 656 16.22 27.95 -24.51
CA ARG A 656 15.64 28.83 -23.47
C ARG A 656 14.60 28.09 -22.58
N ARG A 657 14.94 26.88 -22.15
CA ARG A 657 14.14 26.08 -21.21
C ARG A 657 14.63 26.35 -19.77
N ILE A 658 13.78 26.04 -18.81
CA ILE A 658 14.08 26.06 -17.36
C ILE A 658 13.59 24.73 -16.80
N LEU A 659 14.47 23.99 -16.12
CA LEU A 659 14.12 22.74 -15.45
C LEU A 659 13.87 23.00 -13.96
N THR A 660 12.76 22.47 -13.47
CA THR A 660 12.29 22.55 -12.08
C THR A 660 11.73 21.19 -11.72
N LEU A 661 12.23 20.57 -10.65
CA LEU A 661 11.83 19.23 -10.19
C LEU A 661 11.60 19.30 -8.68
N CYS A 662 10.44 18.83 -8.20
CA CYS A 662 10.08 18.90 -6.77
C CYS A 662 10.12 17.55 -6.04
N GLU A 663 10.31 16.45 -6.77
CA GLU A 663 10.85 15.16 -6.32
C GLU A 663 11.13 14.32 -7.57
N VAL A 664 12.14 13.44 -7.50
CA VAL A 664 12.42 12.40 -8.48
C VAL A 664 12.65 11.08 -7.74
N GLU A 665 11.69 10.19 -7.83
CA GLU A 665 11.74 8.87 -7.20
C GLU A 665 12.18 7.81 -8.22
N VAL A 666 13.14 6.97 -7.86
CA VAL A 666 13.68 5.93 -8.75
C VAL A 666 13.45 4.55 -8.13
N TYR A 667 12.79 3.67 -8.88
CA TYR A 667 12.42 2.32 -8.42
C TYR A 667 13.11 1.22 -9.24
N ALA A 668 13.57 0.16 -8.56
CA ALA A 668 14.19 -0.98 -9.23
C ALA A 668 13.15 -1.94 -9.83
N ALA A 669 13.52 -2.57 -10.94
CA ALA A 669 12.82 -3.76 -11.42
C ALA A 669 13.06 -4.93 -10.44
N PRO A 670 12.04 -5.73 -10.10
CA PRO A 670 12.21 -6.87 -9.20
C PRO A 670 13.03 -7.98 -9.86
N ASN A 671 14.01 -8.55 -9.14
CA ASN A 671 14.72 -9.75 -9.61
C ASN A 671 13.76 -10.95 -9.57
N LEU A 672 13.24 -11.34 -10.73
CA LEU A 672 12.30 -12.45 -10.90
C LEU A 672 12.93 -13.82 -10.63
N ALA A 673 14.27 -13.92 -10.57
CA ALA A 673 14.98 -15.16 -10.22
C ALA A 673 15.22 -15.34 -8.71
N LEU A 674 15.06 -14.30 -7.90
CA LEU A 674 15.36 -14.36 -6.46
C LEU A 674 14.47 -15.40 -5.74
N GLY A 675 15.12 -16.32 -5.02
CA GLY A 675 14.47 -17.41 -4.29
C GLY A 675 13.72 -18.43 -5.16
N LYS A 676 14.00 -18.49 -6.47
CA LYS A 676 13.33 -19.43 -7.39
C LYS A 676 13.93 -20.83 -7.34
N PRO A 677 13.15 -21.88 -7.66
CA PRO A 677 13.69 -23.22 -7.89
C PRO A 677 14.72 -23.21 -9.03
N THR A 678 15.81 -23.94 -8.83
CA THR A 678 16.88 -24.09 -9.83
C THR A 678 17.25 -25.55 -10.03
N SER A 679 17.86 -25.85 -11.18
CA SER A 679 18.44 -27.15 -11.51
C SER A 679 19.74 -26.96 -12.27
N GLN A 680 20.70 -27.86 -12.12
CA GLN A 680 21.93 -27.87 -12.91
C GLN A 680 22.29 -29.29 -13.34
N SER A 681 23.13 -29.42 -14.36
CA SER A 681 23.52 -30.71 -14.95
C SER A 681 24.06 -31.70 -13.92
N ASN A 682 24.96 -31.25 -13.04
CA ASN A 682 25.61 -32.06 -12.02
C ASN A 682 26.24 -31.16 -10.94
N VAL A 683 26.53 -31.68 -9.73
CA VAL A 683 27.02 -30.88 -8.59
C VAL A 683 28.43 -31.32 -8.17
N ALA A 684 29.34 -30.34 -8.03
CA ALA A 684 30.66 -30.54 -7.44
C ALA A 684 30.90 -29.57 -6.27
N HIS A 685 31.78 -29.95 -5.35
CA HIS A 685 32.27 -29.10 -4.24
C HIS A 685 31.17 -28.37 -3.42
N ASN A 686 29.98 -28.97 -3.28
CA ASN A 686 28.78 -28.38 -2.65
C ASN A 686 28.27 -27.08 -3.32
N GLY A 687 28.66 -26.80 -4.57
CA GLY A 687 28.13 -25.71 -5.40
C GLY A 687 26.75 -26.00 -5.95
N PHE A 688 25.75 -26.12 -5.07
CA PHE A 688 24.35 -26.42 -5.41
C PHE A 688 23.68 -25.30 -6.21
N ALA A 689 22.81 -25.66 -7.14
CA ALA A 689 22.12 -24.74 -8.07
C ALA A 689 21.36 -23.59 -7.38
N SER A 690 20.86 -23.81 -6.16
CA SER A 690 20.11 -22.81 -5.38
C SER A 690 20.89 -21.52 -5.15
N ARG A 691 22.23 -21.60 -5.11
CA ARG A 691 23.13 -20.47 -4.91
C ARG A 691 23.06 -19.42 -6.02
N ALA A 692 22.71 -19.81 -7.24
CA ALA A 692 22.56 -18.88 -8.36
C ALA A 692 21.26 -18.04 -8.30
N THR A 693 20.53 -18.09 -7.18
CA THR A 693 19.26 -17.41 -6.96
C THR A 693 19.04 -17.02 -5.49
N ASP A 694 20.06 -17.12 -4.63
CA ASP A 694 19.87 -16.96 -3.18
C ASP A 694 20.01 -15.50 -2.69
N GLY A 695 20.40 -14.58 -3.59
CA GLY A 695 20.60 -13.16 -3.32
C GLY A 695 22.04 -12.80 -2.96
N CYS A 696 22.94 -13.76 -2.77
CA CYS A 696 24.34 -13.47 -2.48
C CYS A 696 25.15 -13.18 -3.74
N ARG A 697 25.62 -11.94 -3.87
CA ARG A 697 26.39 -11.47 -5.05
C ARG A 697 27.92 -11.54 -4.87
N ASP A 698 28.42 -12.31 -3.91
CA ASP A 698 29.87 -12.42 -3.65
C ASP A 698 30.54 -13.36 -4.69
N PRO A 699 31.45 -12.85 -5.54
CA PRO A 699 32.06 -13.64 -6.60
C PRO A 699 33.25 -14.51 -6.13
N ASN A 700 33.57 -14.50 -4.83
CA ASN A 700 34.67 -15.31 -4.27
C ASN A 700 34.14 -16.67 -3.81
N TRP A 701 34.74 -17.77 -4.23
CA TRP A 701 34.30 -19.12 -3.88
C TRP A 701 34.18 -19.39 -2.37
N GLY A 702 35.07 -18.78 -1.56
CA GLY A 702 35.06 -18.90 -0.10
C GLY A 702 33.79 -18.38 0.59
N SER A 703 33.03 -17.48 -0.08
CA SER A 703 31.74 -16.96 0.41
C SER A 703 30.64 -18.02 0.47
N GLN A 704 30.83 -19.15 -0.24
CA GLN A 704 29.82 -20.17 -0.51
C GLN A 704 28.64 -19.72 -1.39
N CYS A 705 28.74 -18.58 -2.08
CA CYS A 705 27.66 -18.06 -2.94
C CYS A 705 27.70 -18.59 -4.38
N CYS A 706 28.71 -19.38 -4.77
CA CYS A 706 28.84 -19.87 -6.15
C CYS A 706 28.33 -21.33 -6.34
N THR A 707 27.60 -21.55 -7.44
CA THR A 707 27.31 -22.87 -8.03
C THR A 707 28.57 -23.51 -8.62
N HIS A 708 28.61 -24.83 -8.77
CA HIS A 708 29.74 -25.53 -9.41
C HIS A 708 29.34 -26.90 -9.98
N THR A 709 29.57 -27.13 -11.27
CA THR A 709 29.51 -28.47 -11.89
C THR A 709 30.88 -29.15 -11.86
N PRO A 710 30.98 -30.48 -11.96
CA PRO A 710 32.23 -31.13 -12.37
C PRO A 710 32.65 -30.69 -13.78
N ALA A 711 33.84 -31.11 -14.20
CA ALA A 711 34.29 -30.98 -15.59
C ALA A 711 33.54 -31.99 -16.47
N GLU A 712 32.59 -31.52 -17.29
CA GLU A 712 31.69 -32.40 -18.05
C GLU A 712 31.37 -31.86 -19.45
N ALA A 713 30.53 -32.58 -20.20
CA ALA A 713 30.13 -32.21 -21.55
C ALA A 713 28.85 -31.37 -21.53
N ASN A 714 28.94 -30.14 -22.07
CA ASN A 714 27.84 -29.19 -22.17
C ASN A 714 27.07 -28.90 -20.86
N PRO A 715 27.76 -28.60 -19.74
CA PRO A 715 27.11 -28.32 -18.46
C PRO A 715 26.14 -27.15 -18.55
N TRP A 716 25.08 -27.21 -17.75
CA TRP A 716 23.99 -26.24 -17.75
C TRP A 716 23.43 -25.98 -16.35
N LEU A 717 22.83 -24.82 -16.20
CA LEU A 717 22.15 -24.32 -14.99
C LEU A 717 20.86 -23.64 -15.44
N GLN A 718 19.77 -23.79 -14.70
CA GLN A 718 18.45 -23.30 -15.06
C GLN A 718 17.71 -22.78 -13.83
N VAL A 719 17.03 -21.65 -14.00
CA VAL A 719 16.05 -21.06 -13.07
C VAL A 719 14.65 -21.34 -13.60
N ASP A 720 13.74 -21.79 -12.72
CA ASP A 720 12.31 -21.86 -12.98
C ASP A 720 11.60 -20.66 -12.33
N LEU A 721 11.17 -19.70 -13.14
CA LEU A 721 10.48 -18.49 -12.68
C LEU A 721 9.06 -18.80 -12.17
N GLY A 722 8.55 -20.01 -12.37
CA GLY A 722 7.23 -20.50 -11.96
C GLY A 722 6.08 -20.14 -12.93
N THR A 723 6.25 -19.05 -13.69
CA THR A 723 5.34 -18.65 -14.77
C THR A 723 6.14 -18.13 -15.97
N SER A 724 5.56 -18.19 -17.17
CA SER A 724 6.14 -17.58 -18.36
C SER A 724 6.10 -16.05 -18.23
N VAL A 725 7.25 -15.39 -18.39
CA VAL A 725 7.39 -13.92 -18.38
C VAL A 725 8.17 -13.45 -19.61
N ARG A 726 8.02 -12.18 -19.97
CA ARG A 726 8.75 -11.53 -21.07
C ARG A 726 10.07 -10.96 -20.55
N VAL A 727 11.17 -11.72 -20.71
CA VAL A 727 12.47 -11.37 -20.13
C VAL A 727 13.19 -10.33 -20.98
N GLN A 728 13.48 -9.17 -20.39
CA GLN A 728 14.28 -8.13 -21.01
C GLN A 728 15.77 -8.27 -20.70
N TRP A 729 16.13 -8.61 -19.46
CA TRP A 729 17.53 -8.73 -19.04
C TRP A 729 17.80 -9.99 -18.23
N VAL A 730 18.96 -10.59 -18.47
CA VAL A 730 19.55 -11.62 -17.60
C VAL A 730 20.94 -11.15 -17.18
N VAL A 731 21.16 -10.98 -15.88
CA VAL A 731 22.43 -10.58 -15.29
C VAL A 731 23.09 -11.81 -14.68
N ILE A 732 24.40 -11.97 -14.88
CA ILE A 732 25.15 -13.13 -14.43
C ILE A 732 26.38 -12.66 -13.67
N MET A 733 26.46 -13.02 -12.39
CA MET A 733 27.68 -12.86 -11.58
C MET A 733 28.56 -14.09 -11.79
N ASN A 734 29.80 -13.88 -12.23
CA ASN A 734 30.81 -14.91 -12.43
C ASN A 734 31.73 -15.00 -11.20
N ARG A 735 32.50 -16.08 -11.12
CA ARG A 735 33.56 -16.23 -10.12
C ARG A 735 34.73 -15.28 -10.43
N ALA A 736 35.30 -14.65 -9.39
CA ALA A 736 36.39 -13.68 -9.51
C ALA A 736 37.68 -14.06 -8.75
N ASP A 737 37.62 -14.84 -7.67
CA ASP A 737 38.81 -15.22 -6.86
C ASP A 737 39.79 -16.13 -7.63
N CYS A 738 39.27 -16.94 -8.55
CA CYS A 738 40.05 -17.58 -9.59
C CYS A 738 39.18 -17.86 -10.81
N CYS A 739 39.81 -18.33 -11.89
CA CYS A 739 39.14 -19.18 -12.86
C CYS A 739 38.00 -18.52 -13.66
N ARG A 740 37.98 -17.18 -13.69
CA ARG A 740 37.00 -16.31 -14.36
C ARG A 740 36.76 -16.65 -15.82
N GLU A 741 37.77 -17.21 -16.48
CA GLU A 741 37.74 -17.61 -17.88
C GLU A 741 36.83 -18.81 -18.17
N ARG A 742 36.58 -19.69 -17.19
CA ARG A 742 35.83 -20.96 -17.38
C ARG A 742 34.41 -20.76 -17.91
N LEU A 743 33.75 -19.67 -17.51
CA LEU A 743 32.41 -19.32 -17.95
C LEU A 743 32.35 -18.99 -19.45
N SER A 744 33.42 -18.41 -20.01
CA SER A 744 33.47 -17.94 -21.40
C SER A 744 33.90 -19.04 -22.39
N PRO A 745 33.24 -19.18 -23.57
CA PRO A 745 31.92 -18.66 -23.91
C PRO A 745 30.81 -19.50 -23.28
N PHE A 746 29.65 -18.87 -23.09
CA PHE A 746 28.37 -19.50 -22.70
C PHE A 746 27.23 -19.07 -23.63
N SER A 747 26.05 -19.66 -23.51
CA SER A 747 24.80 -19.15 -24.11
C SER A 747 23.69 -19.11 -23.06
N VAL A 748 22.85 -18.07 -23.15
CA VAL A 748 21.62 -17.94 -22.36
C VAL A 748 20.45 -18.40 -23.21
N HIS A 749 19.53 -19.15 -22.63
CA HIS A 749 18.36 -19.73 -23.27
C HIS A 749 17.09 -19.39 -22.47
N ILE A 750 16.01 -19.01 -23.15
CA ILE A 750 14.77 -18.54 -22.51
C ILE A 750 13.57 -19.15 -23.23
N GLY A 751 12.67 -19.80 -22.48
CA GLY A 751 11.47 -20.40 -23.04
C GLY A 751 10.66 -21.22 -22.03
N ASN A 752 9.75 -22.05 -22.52
CA ASN A 752 8.81 -22.84 -21.70
C ASN A 752 9.12 -24.34 -21.62
N ASN A 753 10.27 -24.77 -22.18
CA ASN A 753 10.73 -26.15 -22.09
C ASN A 753 11.68 -26.33 -20.89
N ALA A 754 11.52 -27.42 -20.12
CA ALA A 754 12.42 -27.75 -19.03
C ALA A 754 13.85 -28.10 -19.50
N ARG A 755 14.05 -28.47 -20.76
CA ARG A 755 15.40 -28.69 -21.34
C ARG A 755 15.98 -27.38 -21.87
N VAL A 756 17.10 -26.93 -21.27
CA VAL A 756 17.76 -25.65 -21.58
C VAL A 756 18.03 -25.47 -23.08
N ASP A 757 18.55 -26.49 -23.76
CA ASP A 757 18.90 -26.44 -25.19
C ASP A 757 17.70 -26.52 -26.15
N GLN A 758 16.51 -26.85 -25.66
CA GLN A 758 15.27 -26.83 -26.44
C GLN A 758 14.53 -25.48 -26.38
N ASN A 759 15.09 -24.49 -25.67
CA ASN A 759 14.59 -23.12 -25.64
C ASN A 759 15.41 -22.20 -26.58
N PRO A 760 14.78 -21.18 -27.20
CA PRO A 760 15.46 -20.13 -27.94
C PRO A 760 16.63 -19.50 -27.18
N ARG A 761 17.70 -19.14 -27.90
CA ARG A 761 18.82 -18.39 -27.31
C ARG A 761 18.49 -16.91 -27.17
N CYS A 762 18.83 -16.36 -26.01
CA CYS A 762 18.98 -14.92 -25.83
C CYS A 762 20.29 -14.50 -26.51
N GLY A 763 20.19 -14.07 -27.77
CA GLY A 763 21.34 -13.66 -28.58
C GLY A 763 22.27 -14.81 -28.98
N GLY A 764 23.57 -14.48 -29.10
CA GLY A 764 24.60 -15.40 -29.58
C GLY A 764 25.29 -16.20 -28.47
N HIS A 765 26.63 -16.19 -28.50
CA HIS A 765 27.47 -16.61 -27.39
C HIS A 765 28.00 -15.39 -26.63
N HIS A 766 28.05 -15.50 -25.32
CA HIS A 766 28.38 -14.40 -24.40
C HIS A 766 29.68 -14.68 -23.66
N THR A 767 30.35 -13.60 -23.24
CA THR A 767 31.57 -13.61 -22.44
C THR A 767 31.52 -12.46 -21.44
N ILE A 768 31.98 -12.66 -20.21
CA ILE A 768 32.07 -11.57 -19.23
C ILE A 768 33.26 -10.67 -19.60
N PRO A 769 33.09 -9.34 -19.71
CA PRO A 769 34.18 -8.44 -20.10
C PRO A 769 35.43 -8.56 -19.22
N ALA A 770 36.60 -8.31 -19.82
CA ALA A 770 37.87 -8.28 -19.09
C ALA A 770 37.82 -7.28 -17.93
N GLY A 771 38.45 -7.64 -16.80
CA GLY A 771 38.41 -6.85 -15.56
C GLY A 771 37.09 -6.95 -14.77
N LYS A 772 35.95 -7.26 -15.39
CA LYS A 772 34.65 -7.37 -14.70
C LYS A 772 34.43 -8.73 -14.04
N ASP A 773 33.56 -8.75 -13.03
CA ASP A 773 33.01 -9.89 -12.29
C ASP A 773 31.65 -10.35 -12.83
N LYS A 774 30.93 -9.48 -13.56
CA LYS A 774 29.55 -9.70 -14.00
C LYS A 774 29.25 -9.03 -15.33
N ASP A 775 28.16 -9.45 -15.97
CA ASP A 775 27.60 -8.75 -17.12
C ASP A 775 26.06 -8.82 -17.16
N ALA A 776 25.44 -7.91 -17.93
CA ALA A 776 24.00 -7.78 -18.07
C ALA A 776 23.58 -7.95 -19.54
N ILE A 777 22.94 -9.07 -19.84
CA ILE A 777 22.62 -9.50 -21.21
C ILE A 777 21.20 -9.05 -21.55
N ASN A 778 21.07 -8.26 -22.62
CA ASN A 778 19.78 -7.86 -23.16
C ASN A 778 19.17 -9.01 -23.99
N CYS A 779 18.00 -9.49 -23.56
CA CYS A 779 17.23 -10.55 -24.19
C CYS A 779 16.03 -10.04 -25.01
N ASN A 780 15.85 -8.72 -25.13
CA ASN A 780 14.89 -8.07 -26.04
C ASN A 780 13.44 -8.60 -25.92
N GLY A 781 12.99 -8.97 -24.72
CA GLY A 781 11.64 -9.44 -24.49
C GLY A 781 11.39 -10.89 -24.93
N LEU A 782 12.38 -11.78 -24.84
CA LEU A 782 12.15 -13.22 -25.02
C LEU A 782 11.25 -13.79 -23.93
N THR A 783 10.16 -14.45 -24.33
CA THR A 783 9.14 -14.96 -23.40
C THR A 783 9.41 -16.40 -22.98
N GLY A 784 9.49 -16.65 -21.67
CA GLY A 784 9.68 -17.99 -21.11
C GLY A 784 9.51 -18.10 -19.60
N ARG A 785 9.26 -19.32 -19.12
CA ARG A 785 9.24 -19.70 -17.70
C ARG A 785 10.63 -20.08 -17.18
N TYR A 786 11.46 -20.64 -18.04
CA TYR A 786 12.81 -21.09 -17.70
C TYR A 786 13.85 -20.16 -18.31
N VAL A 787 14.84 -19.77 -17.51
CA VAL A 787 16.06 -19.08 -17.95
C VAL A 787 17.23 -20.01 -17.67
N GLY A 788 17.99 -20.39 -18.70
CA GLY A 788 19.08 -21.35 -18.59
C GLY A 788 20.39 -20.86 -19.18
N ILE A 789 21.49 -21.17 -18.49
CA ILE A 789 22.88 -20.94 -18.93
C ILE A 789 23.46 -22.28 -19.36
N ARG A 790 24.19 -22.33 -20.48
CA ARG A 790 24.87 -23.53 -20.98
C ARG A 790 26.25 -23.18 -21.54
N LEU A 791 27.26 -24.01 -21.25
CA LEU A 791 28.62 -23.85 -21.77
C LEU A 791 28.86 -24.90 -22.86
N PRO A 792 29.02 -24.53 -24.14
CA PRO A 792 29.29 -25.51 -25.19
C PRO A 792 30.66 -26.17 -25.02
N GLY A 793 30.75 -27.45 -25.37
CA GLY A 793 32.01 -28.21 -25.45
C GLY A 793 32.19 -29.29 -24.38
N TYR A 794 33.34 -29.96 -24.43
CA TYR A 794 33.73 -31.04 -23.52
C TYR A 794 34.66 -30.52 -22.40
N GLY A 795 34.64 -31.17 -21.24
CA GLY A 795 35.50 -30.82 -20.10
C GLY A 795 35.23 -29.43 -19.50
N ARG A 796 34.06 -28.84 -19.77
CA ARG A 796 33.69 -27.51 -19.27
C ARG A 796 33.26 -27.61 -17.80
N ILE A 797 33.53 -26.55 -17.05
CA ILE A 797 33.08 -26.36 -15.66
C ILE A 797 32.19 -25.12 -15.66
N LEU A 798 30.95 -25.25 -15.20
CA LEU A 798 30.02 -24.14 -15.01
C LEU A 798 30.07 -23.69 -13.54
N THR A 799 30.32 -22.39 -13.36
CA THR A 799 30.33 -21.69 -12.07
C THR A 799 29.67 -20.33 -12.27
N VAL A 800 28.58 -20.08 -11.55
CA VAL A 800 27.82 -18.83 -11.51
C VAL A 800 27.47 -18.52 -10.05
N CYS A 801 27.61 -17.26 -9.63
CA CYS A 801 27.45 -16.86 -8.23
C CYS A 801 26.14 -16.12 -7.95
N GLU A 802 25.45 -15.59 -8.96
CA GLU A 802 24.03 -15.18 -8.88
C GLU A 802 23.50 -14.99 -10.32
N ILE A 803 22.23 -15.28 -10.54
CA ILE A 803 21.48 -14.96 -11.76
C ILE A 803 20.37 -13.97 -11.37
N GLU A 804 20.35 -12.80 -12.00
CA GLU A 804 19.24 -11.85 -11.90
C GLU A 804 18.43 -11.89 -13.20
N VAL A 805 17.10 -11.93 -13.11
CA VAL A 805 16.20 -11.94 -14.27
C VAL A 805 15.20 -10.80 -14.14
N TYR A 806 15.09 -9.97 -15.17
CA TYR A 806 14.18 -8.82 -15.19
C TYR A 806 13.29 -8.86 -16.42
N ALA A 807 12.00 -8.59 -16.23
CA ALA A 807 11.04 -8.49 -17.33
C ALA A 807 11.11 -7.12 -18.04
N GLY A 808 10.48 -7.05 -19.21
CA GLY A 808 10.13 -5.79 -19.89
C GLY A 808 8.75 -5.91 -20.53
N MET A 809 8.05 -4.78 -20.63
CA MET A 809 6.66 -4.64 -21.13
C MET A 809 6.49 -5.11 -22.57
#